data_AF-A0A0Q4II50-F1
#
_entry.id   AF-A0A0Q4II50-F1
#
_cell.length_a   1.000
_cell.length_b   1.000
_cell.length_c   1.000
_cell.angle_alpha   90.00
_cell.angle_beta   90.00
_cell.angle_gamma   90.00
#
_symmetry.space_group_name_H-M   'P 1'
#
loop_
_entity.id
_entity.type
_entity.pdbx_description
1 polymer ?
#
loop_
_entity_poly.entity_id
_entity_poly.type
_entity_poly.pdbx_seq_one_letter_code
_entity_poly.pdbx_strand_id
1 'polypeptide(L)'
;MSAPDLSLLGKRRFAPLFAVQFLGAFNDNLLKFALLFLANFTLYRAAPDKAELLATVATGLFILPYFLLSALAGQLADKWDKARLIRWIKAAEIGIMTLALAGFWFQSVPVLLTCLFLMGVHSTLFGPVKYSILPQQLGSHELMGGTGLIEAGTFLAILGGQLLGGILPAWEAGLVAVGIAVLGFLVSLAVPSAPSQAPGVRIDRNLWRGTWDILSVARAGRGLWLAILGISWFFAIGAILLSEFAPLVSGTLHAGAGVVTLFLLVFSVSVATGSLVVNKLLGGEVSARYVPAAALGMAVFLIDLWIATRGFAPGVAGADVPAFLTTPGSWHILVALAGIAQSGGVFIVPLYAILQVHSEPAERSRVIAANNIVNAIVTVAMVGVVTGLLASGTSVPGVIGAMGFATLAVALISCWLLPETVFKALIRALLVLLYRVDVHGQENMPRPGERAVVVVNHVSFLDGLLLAAFLPGKPTFAVATRIARAWWVRPFLGLFDAFPVDPTNPMAAKAMVKAVREGRTLVIFPEGRITVTGALMKVFDGPGMVADKSDAPIVPVRIAGAQYTPFSRLKGKVRLRTFPKIDLTILPPRRFEVTGDTARQRRAAAGAKLYDVMSDMIFATSDTDRTLYQALVDASDIHGSRTPIVEDVKRESVSYGRLLTGSIALGRAFAPITVPGEAVGLLLPNVNAVVASFFALQGIGRVPAMLNYTAGLASLRAACTAAEVRTIVTARAFVTQAKLSEMLAGLEAEGLRILYLEDVGASIGRLAKLRALIAARWAGQRHRRYRVSPDAPAVILFTSGSEGLPKGVVLTHRNLLANCLQLSARIDFNSSDVVLNALPVFHSFGLTGGTLLPILSGVRTLLYPSPLHYRIVPALAYDANATILFGTDTFLSGYARMAHGYDFYSLRYIFAGAERVRPETRATYAEKFGLRILEGYGATEAAPVIAVNTPMHFKAGSVGRLLPGMEARIDPVPGIAAGGRLFVRGPNIMAGYLKADAPGLLQPPENGWHDSGDIVTIDAAGFVTINGRAKRFAKIGGEMISLPAVEGYAAKLWPGAEHAVVTRPDPRKGEQLVLFTTRTDATVAALQEWARANGVAELAIPRDLRIVEALPVLGTGKLDYVTMGEWGAGRP
;
A
#
# COMPACT_ATOMS: atom_id res chain seq x y z
N MET A 1 -15.52 4.47 0.94
CA MET A 1 -16.77 3.83 0.44
C MET A 1 -17.76 4.94 0.14
N SER A 2 -17.97 5.31 -1.12
CA SER A 2 -18.94 6.35 -1.49
C SER A 2 -20.37 5.81 -1.45
N ALA A 3 -21.31 6.62 -0.97
CA ALA A 3 -22.75 6.36 -0.92
C ALA A 3 -23.36 6.24 -2.34
N PRO A 4 -24.57 5.67 -2.51
CA PRO A 4 -25.30 5.81 -3.77
C PRO A 4 -25.38 7.29 -4.14
N ASP A 5 -25.01 7.64 -5.37
CA ASP A 5 -24.92 9.03 -5.82
C ASP A 5 -26.31 9.63 -6.10
N LEU A 6 -27.13 9.70 -5.05
CA LEU A 6 -28.43 10.38 -5.04
C LEU A 6 -28.29 11.86 -5.40
N SER A 7 -27.07 12.41 -5.41
CA SER A 7 -26.81 13.77 -5.87
C SER A 7 -27.20 13.99 -7.34
N LEU A 8 -27.26 12.92 -8.15
CA LEU A 8 -27.73 12.96 -9.54
C LEU A 8 -29.19 13.46 -9.65
N LEU A 9 -30.05 13.14 -8.67
CA LEU A 9 -31.44 13.63 -8.64
C LEU A 9 -31.53 15.15 -8.44
N GLY A 10 -30.46 15.82 -8.00
CA GLY A 10 -30.35 17.27 -7.93
C GLY A 10 -29.73 17.92 -9.17
N LYS A 11 -29.22 17.14 -10.14
CA LYS A 11 -28.52 17.69 -11.31
C LYS A 11 -29.51 17.99 -12.44
N ARG A 12 -29.45 19.21 -12.98
CA ARG A 12 -30.24 19.65 -14.14
C ARG A 12 -30.12 18.73 -15.36
N ARG A 13 -28.99 18.05 -15.52
CA ARG A 13 -28.73 17.13 -16.63
C ARG A 13 -29.37 15.74 -16.51
N PHE A 14 -29.92 15.38 -15.35
CA PHE A 14 -30.47 14.05 -15.10
C PHE A 14 -31.87 14.08 -14.47
N ALA A 15 -32.10 14.97 -13.50
CA ALA A 15 -33.36 15.03 -12.75
C ALA A 15 -34.61 15.17 -13.63
N PRO A 16 -34.65 16.04 -14.68
CA PRO A 16 -35.81 16.12 -15.55
C PRO A 16 -36.08 14.82 -16.32
N LEU A 17 -35.03 14.15 -16.80
CA LEU A 17 -35.16 12.87 -17.51
C LEU A 17 -35.71 11.77 -16.59
N PHE A 18 -35.18 11.68 -15.37
CA PHE A 18 -35.67 10.75 -14.35
C PHE A 18 -37.16 10.98 -14.05
N ALA A 19 -37.56 12.22 -13.82
CA ALA A 19 -38.94 12.57 -13.53
C ALA A 19 -39.89 12.28 -14.72
N VAL A 20 -39.46 12.56 -15.96
CA VAL A 20 -40.25 12.21 -17.16
C VAL A 20 -40.49 10.70 -17.27
N GLN A 21 -39.43 9.89 -17.06
CA GLN A 21 -39.55 8.43 -17.08
C GLN A 21 -40.42 7.91 -15.94
N PHE A 22 -40.25 8.45 -14.72
CA PHE A 22 -41.06 8.06 -13.56
C PHE A 22 -42.55 8.33 -13.82
N LEU A 23 -42.89 9.56 -14.24
CA LEU A 23 -44.27 9.96 -14.50
C LEU A 23 -44.88 9.17 -15.66
N GLY A 24 -44.13 8.92 -16.74
CA GLY A 24 -44.62 8.10 -17.85
C GLY A 24 -44.92 6.66 -17.43
N ALA A 25 -43.96 6.00 -16.77
CA ALA A 25 -44.17 4.63 -16.28
C ALA A 25 -45.32 4.52 -15.27
N PHE A 26 -45.50 5.55 -14.43
CA PHE A 26 -46.63 5.63 -13.50
C PHE A 26 -47.95 5.70 -14.27
N ASN A 27 -48.03 6.58 -15.28
CA ASN A 27 -49.26 6.83 -16.02
C ASN A 27 -49.71 5.64 -16.87
N ASP A 28 -48.76 4.95 -17.50
CA ASP A 28 -49.00 3.69 -18.25
C ASP A 28 -49.72 2.67 -17.36
N ASN A 29 -49.22 2.49 -16.13
CA ASN A 29 -49.78 1.53 -15.19
C ASN A 29 -51.09 2.01 -14.58
N LEU A 30 -51.21 3.31 -14.28
CA LEU A 30 -52.46 3.89 -13.80
C LEU A 30 -53.60 3.65 -14.82
N LEU A 31 -53.37 3.95 -16.10
CA LEU A 31 -54.35 3.72 -17.17
C LEU A 31 -54.73 2.24 -17.28
N LYS A 32 -53.71 1.37 -17.37
CA LYS A 32 -53.94 -0.08 -17.53
C LYS A 32 -54.76 -0.62 -16.37
N PHE A 33 -54.33 -0.37 -15.13
CA PHE A 33 -55.02 -0.93 -13.97
C PHE A 33 -56.38 -0.29 -13.75
N ALA A 34 -56.55 1.03 -13.90
CA ALA A 34 -57.88 1.64 -13.81
C ALA A 34 -58.88 1.06 -14.83
N LEU A 35 -58.44 0.74 -16.06
CA LEU A 35 -59.25 0.01 -17.04
C LEU A 35 -59.60 -1.41 -16.53
N LEU A 36 -58.62 -2.17 -16.05
CA LEU A 36 -58.86 -3.53 -15.55
C LEU A 36 -59.81 -3.53 -14.35
N PHE A 37 -59.66 -2.57 -13.43
CA PHE A 37 -60.54 -2.41 -12.28
C PHE A 37 -61.96 -1.98 -12.70
N LEU A 38 -62.11 -1.02 -13.62
CA LEU A 38 -63.42 -0.65 -14.18
C LEU A 38 -64.11 -1.86 -14.80
N ALA A 39 -63.39 -2.62 -15.62
CA ALA A 39 -63.92 -3.80 -16.28
C ALA A 39 -64.33 -4.89 -15.28
N ASN A 40 -63.46 -5.22 -14.33
CA ASN A 40 -63.67 -6.33 -13.40
C ASN A 40 -64.72 -6.04 -12.33
N PHE A 41 -64.76 -4.81 -11.81
CA PHE A 41 -65.61 -4.46 -10.66
C PHE A 41 -66.87 -3.67 -11.03
N THR A 42 -66.92 -3.04 -12.21
CA THR A 42 -68.07 -2.22 -12.62
C THR A 42 -68.81 -2.81 -13.83
N LEU A 43 -68.14 -2.96 -14.97
CA LEU A 43 -68.80 -3.31 -16.23
C LEU A 43 -69.13 -4.80 -16.39
N TYR A 44 -68.19 -5.68 -16.02
CA TYR A 44 -68.31 -7.14 -16.19
C TYR A 44 -68.36 -7.88 -14.85
N ARG A 45 -68.82 -7.22 -13.78
CA ARG A 45 -68.95 -7.82 -12.44
C ARG A 45 -69.72 -9.14 -12.43
N ALA A 46 -70.72 -9.28 -13.29
CA ALA A 46 -71.54 -10.51 -13.43
C ALA A 46 -70.99 -11.51 -14.48
N ALA A 47 -69.86 -11.22 -15.12
CA ALA A 47 -69.25 -12.04 -16.18
C ALA A 47 -67.71 -12.09 -16.02
N PRO A 48 -67.19 -12.75 -14.97
CA PRO A 48 -65.76 -12.75 -14.64
C PRO A 48 -64.86 -13.25 -15.78
N ASP A 49 -65.31 -14.25 -16.54
CA ASP A 49 -64.59 -14.79 -17.69
C ASP A 49 -64.34 -13.72 -18.78
N LYS A 50 -65.27 -12.77 -18.95
CA LYS A 50 -65.09 -11.64 -19.89
C LYS A 50 -64.07 -10.63 -19.38
N ALA A 51 -64.00 -10.40 -18.07
CA ALA A 51 -63.02 -9.53 -17.46
C ALA A 51 -61.60 -10.11 -17.55
N GLU A 52 -61.47 -11.43 -17.37
CA GLU A 52 -60.20 -12.16 -17.51
C GLU A 52 -59.68 -12.15 -18.96
N LEU A 53 -60.58 -12.43 -19.93
CA LEU A 53 -60.24 -12.31 -21.35
C LEU A 53 -59.81 -10.89 -21.70
N LEU A 54 -60.51 -9.86 -21.19
CA LEU A 54 -60.13 -8.47 -21.39
C LEU A 54 -58.75 -8.16 -20.80
N ALA A 55 -58.42 -8.67 -19.61
CA ALA A 55 -57.11 -8.46 -19.00
C ALA A 55 -55.95 -9.03 -19.85
N THR A 56 -56.18 -10.20 -20.43
CA THR A 56 -55.26 -10.85 -21.37
C THR A 56 -55.12 -10.03 -22.65
N VAL A 57 -56.23 -9.63 -23.27
CA VAL A 57 -56.24 -8.79 -24.48
C VAL A 57 -55.57 -7.44 -24.24
N ALA A 58 -55.88 -6.78 -23.12
CA ALA A 58 -55.28 -5.49 -22.74
C ALA A 58 -53.75 -5.60 -22.62
N THR A 59 -53.26 -6.67 -21.97
CA THR A 59 -51.81 -6.90 -21.83
C THR A 59 -51.15 -7.17 -23.19
N GLY A 60 -51.74 -8.02 -24.03
CA GLY A 60 -51.24 -8.29 -25.37
C GLY A 60 -51.22 -7.04 -26.25
N LEU A 61 -52.29 -6.24 -26.20
CA LEU A 61 -52.43 -5.02 -26.99
C LEU A 61 -51.43 -3.93 -26.57
N PHE A 62 -51.10 -3.85 -25.28
CA PHE A 62 -50.05 -2.95 -24.78
C PHE A 62 -48.63 -3.36 -25.21
N ILE A 63 -48.35 -4.68 -25.28
CA ILE A 63 -47.03 -5.21 -25.66
C ILE A 63 -46.84 -5.20 -27.19
N LEU A 64 -47.91 -5.36 -27.97
CA LEU A 64 -47.86 -5.49 -29.43
C LEU A 64 -47.03 -4.40 -30.15
N PRO A 65 -47.14 -3.09 -29.80
CA PRO A 65 -46.31 -2.05 -30.39
C PRO A 65 -44.80 -2.28 -30.23
N TYR A 66 -44.35 -2.87 -29.11
CA TYR A 66 -42.92 -3.14 -28.89
C TYR A 66 -42.36 -4.12 -29.92
N PHE A 67 -43.16 -5.07 -30.38
CA PHE A 67 -42.76 -6.00 -31.43
C PHE A 67 -42.75 -5.33 -32.81
N LEU A 68 -43.77 -4.53 -33.12
CA LEU A 68 -43.98 -3.98 -34.46
C LEU A 68 -43.15 -2.72 -34.75
N LEU A 69 -42.95 -1.85 -33.75
CA LEU A 69 -42.48 -0.48 -33.96
C LEU A 69 -41.13 -0.18 -33.31
N SER A 70 -40.55 -1.09 -32.51
CA SER A 70 -39.26 -0.83 -31.84
C SER A 70 -38.13 -0.55 -32.84
N ALA A 71 -38.08 -1.26 -33.98
CA ALA A 71 -37.08 -1.01 -35.02
C ALA A 71 -37.14 0.43 -35.55
N LEU A 72 -38.36 0.90 -35.84
CA LEU A 72 -38.62 2.27 -36.25
C LEU A 72 -38.24 3.26 -35.13
N ALA A 73 -38.63 2.98 -33.90
CA ALA A 73 -38.32 3.80 -32.73
C ALA A 73 -36.80 4.01 -32.54
N GLY A 74 -36.01 2.94 -32.68
CA GLY A 74 -34.55 3.01 -32.61
C GLY A 74 -33.94 3.89 -33.70
N GLN A 75 -34.42 3.76 -34.94
CA GLN A 75 -33.96 4.59 -36.07
C GLN A 75 -34.32 6.08 -35.87
N LEU A 76 -35.53 6.37 -35.39
CA LEU A 76 -35.95 7.74 -35.07
C LEU A 76 -35.09 8.35 -33.96
N ALA A 77 -34.81 7.58 -32.90
CA ALA A 77 -33.99 7.99 -31.77
C ALA A 77 -32.51 8.24 -32.11
N ASP A 78 -31.96 7.52 -33.11
CA ASP A 78 -30.62 7.79 -33.63
C ASP A 78 -30.59 9.00 -34.56
N LYS A 79 -31.64 9.22 -35.37
CA LYS A 79 -31.70 10.31 -36.36
C LYS A 79 -31.99 11.70 -35.79
N TRP A 80 -32.83 11.81 -34.78
CA TRP A 80 -33.27 13.11 -34.23
C TRP A 80 -32.71 13.39 -32.84
N ASP A 81 -32.77 14.66 -32.42
CA ASP A 81 -32.42 15.05 -31.05
C ASP A 81 -33.38 14.38 -30.06
N LYS A 82 -32.80 13.67 -29.09
CA LYS A 82 -33.53 12.84 -28.14
C LYS A 82 -34.42 13.68 -27.22
N ALA A 83 -34.01 14.89 -26.84
CA ALA A 83 -34.83 15.78 -26.02
C ALA A 83 -36.05 16.29 -26.79
N ARG A 84 -35.93 16.54 -28.09
CA ARG A 84 -37.09 16.89 -28.94
C ARG A 84 -38.08 15.73 -29.04
N LEU A 85 -37.57 14.52 -29.26
CA LEU A 85 -38.39 13.31 -29.26
C LEU A 85 -39.15 13.11 -27.95
N ILE A 86 -38.49 13.26 -26.81
CA ILE A 86 -39.11 13.18 -25.47
C ILE A 86 -40.30 14.15 -25.38
N ARG A 87 -40.13 15.41 -25.80
CA ARG A 87 -41.20 16.43 -25.74
C ARG A 87 -42.40 16.07 -26.62
N TRP A 88 -42.16 15.59 -27.85
CA TRP A 88 -43.24 15.16 -28.75
C TRP A 88 -44.00 13.95 -28.21
N ILE A 89 -43.26 12.98 -27.67
CA ILE A 89 -43.83 11.77 -27.05
C ILE A 89 -44.71 12.17 -25.85
N LYS A 90 -44.21 13.03 -24.95
CA LYS A 90 -44.99 13.52 -23.80
C LYS A 90 -46.16 14.43 -24.18
N ALA A 91 -46.06 15.19 -25.28
CA ALA A 91 -47.20 15.94 -25.80
C ALA A 91 -48.31 15.00 -26.31
N ALA A 92 -47.93 13.90 -26.99
CA ALA A 92 -48.89 12.89 -27.42
C ALA A 92 -49.57 12.19 -26.24
N GLU A 93 -48.84 11.96 -25.13
CA GLU A 93 -49.40 11.36 -23.91
C GLU A 93 -50.57 12.17 -23.34
N ILE A 94 -50.52 13.52 -23.38
CA ILE A 94 -51.65 14.36 -22.95
C ILE A 94 -52.90 14.04 -23.78
N GLY A 95 -52.75 13.92 -25.10
CA GLY A 95 -53.84 13.56 -26.00
C GLY A 95 -54.40 12.16 -25.71
N ILE A 96 -53.52 11.18 -25.51
CA ILE A 96 -53.92 9.80 -25.18
C ILE A 96 -54.66 9.75 -23.85
N MET A 97 -54.17 10.45 -22.82
CA MET A 97 -54.81 10.47 -21.50
C MET A 97 -56.11 11.26 -21.48
N THR A 98 -56.23 12.30 -22.30
CA THR A 98 -57.49 13.03 -22.47
C THR A 98 -58.55 12.15 -23.15
N LEU A 99 -58.14 11.36 -24.14
CA LEU A 99 -59.02 10.35 -24.75
C LEU A 99 -59.36 9.23 -23.76
N ALA A 100 -58.43 8.81 -22.91
CA ALA A 100 -58.68 7.83 -21.87
C ALA A 100 -59.66 8.35 -20.81
N LEU A 101 -59.56 9.63 -20.41
CA LEU A 101 -60.52 10.28 -19.53
C LEU A 101 -61.93 10.24 -20.15
N ALA A 102 -62.07 10.57 -21.43
CA ALA A 102 -63.35 10.42 -22.13
C ALA A 102 -63.81 8.95 -22.14
N GLY A 103 -62.90 8.00 -22.38
CA GLY A 103 -63.17 6.56 -22.31
C GLY A 103 -63.67 6.10 -20.94
N PHE A 104 -63.11 6.61 -19.84
CA PHE A 104 -63.55 6.32 -18.49
C PHE A 104 -64.89 7.00 -18.17
N TRP A 105 -65.09 8.24 -18.62
CA TRP A 105 -66.33 8.99 -18.44
C TRP A 105 -67.51 8.30 -19.13
N PHE A 106 -67.33 7.85 -20.37
CA PHE A 106 -68.33 7.11 -21.14
C PHE A 106 -68.30 5.59 -20.88
N GLN A 107 -67.42 5.11 -20.01
CA GLN A 107 -67.20 3.69 -19.71
C GLN A 107 -67.01 2.80 -20.96
N SER A 108 -66.35 3.33 -21.99
CA SER A 108 -66.16 2.66 -23.28
C SER A 108 -64.87 1.83 -23.32
N VAL A 109 -65.01 0.52 -23.17
CA VAL A 109 -63.89 -0.44 -23.23
C VAL A 109 -63.12 -0.35 -24.56
N PRO A 110 -63.75 -0.26 -25.75
CA PRO A 110 -63.01 -0.10 -27.01
C PRO A 110 -62.13 1.16 -27.07
N VAL A 111 -62.63 2.28 -26.53
CA VAL A 111 -61.86 3.54 -26.47
C VAL A 111 -60.67 3.38 -25.52
N LEU A 112 -60.88 2.77 -24.35
CA LEU A 112 -59.82 2.54 -23.37
C LEU A 112 -58.77 1.54 -23.86
N LEU A 113 -59.16 0.48 -24.57
CA LEU A 113 -58.24 -0.43 -25.24
C LEU A 113 -57.44 0.29 -26.35
N THR A 114 -58.08 1.18 -27.11
CA THR A 114 -57.38 2.02 -28.09
C THR A 114 -56.35 2.92 -27.40
N CYS A 115 -56.71 3.55 -26.28
CA CYS A 115 -55.78 4.36 -25.48
C CYS A 115 -54.61 3.52 -24.96
N LEU A 116 -54.88 2.29 -24.51
CA LEU A 116 -53.85 1.37 -24.04
C LEU A 116 -52.89 0.96 -25.16
N PHE A 117 -53.39 0.69 -26.37
CA PHE A 117 -52.56 0.47 -27.56
C PHE A 117 -51.68 1.69 -27.87
N LEU A 118 -52.29 2.89 -27.89
CA LEU A 118 -51.56 4.15 -28.14
C LEU A 118 -50.51 4.42 -27.06
N MET A 119 -50.76 4.06 -25.81
CA MET A 119 -49.75 4.10 -24.74
C MET A 119 -48.65 3.07 -24.96
N GLY A 120 -48.96 1.88 -25.49
CA GLY A 120 -47.93 0.92 -25.93
C GLY A 120 -47.03 1.51 -27.04
N VAL A 121 -47.61 2.24 -28.00
CA VAL A 121 -46.85 2.95 -29.05
C VAL A 121 -45.98 4.04 -28.45
N HIS A 122 -46.54 4.86 -27.55
CA HIS A 122 -45.82 5.89 -26.81
C HIS A 122 -44.58 5.30 -26.10
N SER A 123 -44.75 4.22 -25.34
CA SER A 123 -43.67 3.65 -24.53
C SER A 123 -42.65 2.88 -25.37
N THR A 124 -43.06 2.34 -26.53
CA THR A 124 -42.15 1.80 -27.55
C THR A 124 -41.25 2.88 -28.13
N LEU A 125 -41.79 4.07 -28.44
CA LEU A 125 -41.01 5.20 -28.95
C LEU A 125 -40.08 5.78 -27.87
N PHE A 126 -40.52 5.79 -26.62
CA PHE A 126 -39.76 6.32 -25.49
C PHE A 126 -38.59 5.40 -25.05
N GLY A 127 -38.77 4.08 -25.16
CA GLY A 127 -37.83 3.07 -24.66
C GLY A 127 -36.38 3.23 -25.14
N PRO A 128 -36.11 3.33 -26.46
CA PRO A 128 -34.76 3.58 -26.97
C PRO A 128 -34.18 4.91 -26.49
N VAL A 129 -35.01 5.95 -26.38
CA VAL A 129 -34.59 7.30 -26.05
C VAL A 129 -34.10 7.41 -24.60
N LYS A 130 -34.85 6.83 -23.64
CA LYS A 130 -34.54 6.97 -22.21
C LYS A 130 -33.21 6.36 -21.77
N TYR A 131 -32.77 5.27 -22.42
CA TYR A 131 -31.49 4.63 -22.09
C TYR A 131 -30.34 5.16 -22.96
N SER A 132 -30.58 5.54 -24.21
CA SER A 132 -29.52 6.02 -25.12
C SER A 132 -29.08 7.46 -24.83
N ILE A 133 -29.91 8.26 -24.15
CA ILE A 133 -29.60 9.63 -23.72
C ILE A 133 -28.67 9.67 -22.51
N LEU A 134 -28.69 8.64 -21.64
CA LEU A 134 -27.92 8.62 -20.38
C LEU A 134 -26.41 8.77 -20.61
N PRO A 135 -25.75 8.02 -21.52
CA PRO A 135 -24.31 8.20 -21.77
C PRO A 135 -23.94 9.53 -22.43
N GLN A 136 -24.92 10.28 -22.95
CA GLN A 136 -24.67 11.63 -23.48
C GLN A 136 -24.71 12.70 -22.37
N GLN A 137 -25.47 12.45 -21.30
CA GLN A 137 -25.69 13.42 -20.21
C GLN A 137 -24.86 13.11 -18.96
N LEU A 138 -24.43 11.86 -18.76
CA LEU A 138 -23.70 11.40 -17.58
C LEU A 138 -22.25 11.06 -17.91
N GLY A 139 -21.35 11.30 -16.95
CA GLY A 139 -19.98 10.79 -17.02
C GLY A 139 -19.93 9.26 -16.92
N SER A 140 -18.84 8.65 -17.38
CA SER A 140 -18.66 7.19 -17.36
C SER A 140 -18.80 6.56 -15.97
N HIS A 141 -18.39 7.28 -14.91
CA HIS A 141 -18.51 6.85 -13.51
C HIS A 141 -19.91 7.10 -12.91
N GLU A 142 -20.70 8.00 -13.50
CA GLU A 142 -22.07 8.31 -13.05
C GLU A 142 -23.11 7.42 -13.74
N LEU A 143 -22.76 6.85 -14.89
CA LEU A 143 -23.70 6.15 -15.77
C LEU A 143 -24.39 4.96 -15.08
N MET A 144 -23.63 4.19 -14.30
CA MET A 144 -24.15 3.03 -13.60
C MET A 144 -25.12 3.43 -12.49
N GLY A 145 -24.79 4.49 -11.73
CA GLY A 145 -25.69 5.08 -10.73
C GLY A 145 -26.96 5.68 -11.34
N GLY A 146 -26.83 6.41 -12.45
CA GLY A 146 -27.96 6.96 -13.20
C GLY A 146 -28.88 5.87 -13.77
N THR A 147 -28.32 4.80 -14.32
CA THR A 147 -29.09 3.63 -14.78
C THR A 147 -29.83 2.96 -13.61
N GLY A 148 -29.15 2.76 -12.48
CA GLY A 148 -29.76 2.18 -11.28
C GLY A 148 -30.91 3.03 -10.72
N LEU A 149 -30.80 4.36 -10.76
CA LEU A 149 -31.87 5.28 -10.39
C LEU A 149 -33.07 5.17 -11.33
N ILE A 150 -32.85 5.15 -12.65
CA ILE A 150 -33.91 4.99 -13.64
C ILE A 150 -34.68 3.67 -13.44
N GLU A 151 -33.96 2.56 -13.21
CA GLU A 151 -34.59 1.27 -12.92
C GLU A 151 -35.39 1.31 -11.62
N ALA A 152 -34.77 1.75 -10.51
CA ALA A 152 -35.45 1.86 -9.22
C ALA A 152 -36.71 2.75 -9.30
N GLY A 153 -36.61 3.89 -9.96
CA GLY A 153 -37.75 4.79 -10.19
C GLY A 153 -38.85 4.15 -11.03
N THR A 154 -38.49 3.37 -12.06
CA THR A 154 -39.47 2.67 -12.91
C THR A 154 -40.27 1.64 -12.12
N PHE A 155 -39.62 0.82 -11.28
CA PHE A 155 -40.34 -0.16 -10.44
C PHE A 155 -41.25 0.50 -9.39
N LEU A 156 -40.80 1.59 -8.77
CA LEU A 156 -41.63 2.35 -7.83
C LEU A 156 -42.81 3.05 -8.55
N ALA A 157 -42.60 3.54 -9.77
CA ALA A 157 -43.65 4.13 -10.58
C ALA A 157 -44.71 3.10 -11.01
N ILE A 158 -44.29 1.90 -11.44
CA ILE A 158 -45.21 0.79 -11.76
C ILE A 158 -46.09 0.47 -10.55
N LEU A 159 -45.48 0.30 -9.37
CA LEU A 159 -46.21 0.04 -8.13
C LEU A 159 -47.19 1.18 -7.82
N GLY A 160 -46.73 2.43 -7.87
CA GLY A 160 -47.57 3.59 -7.58
C GLY A 160 -48.78 3.70 -8.50
N GLY A 161 -48.60 3.51 -9.81
CA GLY A 161 -49.67 3.54 -10.79
C GLY A 161 -50.66 2.38 -10.60
N GLN A 162 -50.16 1.18 -10.32
CA GLN A 162 -50.99 0.00 -10.06
C GLN A 162 -51.85 0.16 -8.79
N LEU A 163 -51.27 0.65 -7.69
CA LEU A 163 -51.99 0.85 -6.44
C LEU A 163 -53.04 1.96 -6.58
N LEU A 164 -52.67 3.09 -7.17
CA LEU A 164 -53.58 4.21 -7.31
C LEU A 164 -54.75 3.88 -8.25
N GLY A 165 -54.50 3.14 -9.33
CA GLY A 165 -55.53 2.68 -10.26
C GLY A 165 -56.53 1.68 -9.65
N GLY A 166 -56.16 0.99 -8.57
CA GLY A 166 -57.08 0.11 -7.82
C GLY A 166 -57.89 0.82 -6.74
N ILE A 167 -57.47 2.02 -6.31
CA ILE A 167 -58.11 2.78 -5.23
C ILE A 167 -59.05 3.85 -5.79
N LEU A 168 -58.67 4.52 -6.88
CA LEU A 168 -59.44 5.62 -7.44
C LEU A 168 -60.63 5.12 -8.28
N PRO A 169 -61.79 5.80 -8.21
CA PRO A 169 -62.84 5.66 -9.22
C PRO A 169 -62.28 5.91 -10.64
N ALA A 170 -62.79 5.18 -11.62
CA ALA A 170 -62.22 5.17 -12.97
C ALA A 170 -62.12 6.55 -13.64
N TRP A 171 -63.11 7.43 -13.46
CA TRP A 171 -63.09 8.78 -14.02
C TRP A 171 -62.09 9.70 -13.30
N GLU A 172 -61.92 9.56 -11.98
CA GLU A 172 -60.90 10.28 -11.21
C GLU A 172 -59.50 9.81 -11.59
N ALA A 173 -59.31 8.50 -11.79
CA ALA A 173 -58.07 7.95 -12.31
C ALA A 173 -57.72 8.55 -13.68
N GLY A 174 -58.72 8.74 -14.56
CA GLY A 174 -58.57 9.46 -15.83
C GLY A 174 -58.11 10.92 -15.66
N LEU A 175 -58.70 11.65 -14.70
CA LEU A 175 -58.30 13.05 -14.42
C LEU A 175 -56.87 13.14 -13.89
N VAL A 176 -56.53 12.26 -12.96
CA VAL A 176 -55.16 12.16 -12.41
C VAL A 176 -54.18 11.80 -13.53
N ALA A 177 -54.53 10.88 -14.41
CA ALA A 177 -53.70 10.48 -15.54
C ALA A 177 -53.41 11.64 -16.51
N VAL A 178 -54.41 12.49 -16.80
CA VAL A 178 -54.21 13.74 -17.58
C VAL A 178 -53.29 14.71 -16.83
N GLY A 179 -53.49 14.91 -15.53
CA GLY A 179 -52.63 15.76 -14.71
C GLY A 179 -51.17 15.31 -14.70
N ILE A 180 -50.94 14.00 -14.57
CA ILE A 180 -49.60 13.39 -14.64
C ILE A 180 -48.98 13.56 -16.03
N ALA A 181 -49.76 13.43 -17.10
CA ALA A 181 -49.28 13.65 -18.47
C ALA A 181 -48.85 15.12 -18.68
N VAL A 182 -49.66 16.07 -18.22
CA VAL A 182 -49.36 17.52 -18.28
C VAL A 182 -48.09 17.84 -17.49
N LEU A 183 -47.99 17.35 -16.26
CA LEU A 183 -46.78 17.52 -15.45
C LEU A 183 -45.55 16.91 -16.15
N GLY A 184 -45.69 15.69 -16.69
CA GLY A 184 -44.63 15.03 -17.44
C GLY A 184 -44.18 15.82 -18.67
N PHE A 185 -45.10 16.46 -19.39
CA PHE A 185 -44.77 17.35 -20.50
C PHE A 185 -44.03 18.61 -20.01
N LEU A 186 -44.52 19.28 -18.96
CA LEU A 186 -43.85 20.46 -18.40
C LEU A 186 -42.42 20.15 -17.95
N VAL A 187 -42.21 19.02 -17.28
CA VAL A 187 -40.87 18.56 -16.88
C VAL A 187 -40.00 18.23 -18.11
N SER A 188 -40.59 17.70 -19.19
CA SER A 188 -39.85 17.39 -20.43
C SER A 188 -39.22 18.61 -21.11
N LEU A 189 -39.76 19.81 -20.86
CA LEU A 189 -39.20 21.07 -21.37
C LEU A 189 -37.83 21.37 -20.74
N ALA A 190 -37.60 20.90 -19.51
CA ALA A 190 -36.34 21.07 -18.79
C ALA A 190 -35.27 20.02 -19.18
N VAL A 191 -35.60 19.01 -20.00
CA VAL A 191 -34.62 18.03 -20.49
C VAL A 191 -33.64 18.71 -21.45
N PRO A 192 -32.32 18.69 -21.16
CA PRO A 192 -31.30 19.30 -22.03
C PRO A 192 -31.21 18.63 -23.39
N SER A 193 -30.77 19.40 -24.41
CA SER A 193 -30.54 18.88 -25.77
C SER A 193 -29.61 17.68 -25.78
N ALA A 194 -29.92 16.70 -26.61
CA ALA A 194 -29.15 15.48 -26.79
C ALA A 194 -29.06 15.18 -28.30
N PRO A 195 -28.09 15.80 -29.00
CA PRO A 195 -28.05 15.80 -30.45
C PRO A 195 -27.83 14.40 -31.03
N SER A 196 -28.31 14.22 -32.26
CA SER A 196 -28.13 12.99 -33.02
C SER A 196 -26.64 12.67 -33.23
N GLN A 197 -26.28 11.41 -33.02
CA GLN A 197 -24.96 10.87 -33.31
C GLN A 197 -24.89 10.23 -34.71
N ALA A 198 -26.02 10.18 -35.43
CA ALA A 198 -26.15 9.56 -36.74
C ALA A 198 -27.23 10.26 -37.61
N PRO A 199 -27.06 11.56 -37.94
CA PRO A 199 -28.08 12.33 -38.67
C PRO A 199 -28.35 11.82 -40.10
N GLY A 200 -27.38 11.10 -40.69
CA GLY A 200 -27.47 10.50 -42.03
C GLY A 200 -28.28 9.20 -42.12
N VAL A 201 -28.79 8.67 -41.01
CA VAL A 201 -29.57 7.41 -41.01
C VAL A 201 -30.85 7.58 -41.83
N ARG A 202 -31.04 6.70 -42.81
CA ARG A 202 -32.28 6.58 -43.57
C ARG A 202 -33.26 5.72 -42.78
N ILE A 203 -34.48 6.24 -42.60
CA ILE A 203 -35.54 5.50 -41.92
C ILE A 203 -36.09 4.47 -42.89
N ASP A 204 -35.98 3.18 -42.54
CA ASP A 204 -36.60 2.11 -43.30
C ASP A 204 -38.09 2.01 -42.92
N ARG A 205 -38.96 2.04 -43.93
CA ARG A 205 -40.40 1.92 -43.76
C ARG A 205 -40.85 0.45 -43.66
N ASN A 206 -39.99 -0.50 -44.02
CA ASN A 206 -40.28 -1.92 -43.89
C ASN A 206 -39.97 -2.40 -42.47
N LEU A 207 -41.02 -2.59 -41.66
CA LEU A 207 -40.92 -2.99 -40.26
C LEU A 207 -40.21 -4.34 -40.07
N TRP A 208 -40.41 -5.29 -40.99
CA TRP A 208 -39.84 -6.64 -40.90
C TRP A 208 -38.35 -6.64 -41.21
N ARG A 209 -37.95 -5.97 -42.30
CA ARG A 209 -36.54 -5.80 -42.65
C ARG A 209 -35.80 -5.02 -41.58
N GLY A 210 -36.36 -3.89 -41.15
CA GLY A 210 -35.79 -3.07 -40.08
C GLY A 210 -35.61 -3.84 -38.77
N THR A 211 -36.54 -4.73 -38.42
CA THR A 211 -36.41 -5.61 -37.25
C THR A 211 -35.28 -6.62 -37.39
N TRP A 212 -35.17 -7.28 -38.55
CA TRP A 212 -34.09 -8.22 -38.81
C TRP A 212 -32.71 -7.56 -38.77
N ASP A 213 -32.59 -6.37 -39.36
CA ASP A 213 -31.34 -5.62 -39.42
C ASP A 213 -30.85 -5.25 -38.02
N ILE A 214 -31.71 -4.70 -37.14
CA ILE A 214 -31.28 -4.32 -35.78
C ILE A 214 -30.94 -5.54 -34.92
N LEU A 215 -31.62 -6.69 -35.11
CA LEU A 215 -31.28 -7.94 -34.42
C LEU A 215 -29.93 -8.48 -34.89
N SER A 216 -29.61 -8.36 -36.18
CA SER A 216 -28.31 -8.77 -36.72
C SER A 216 -27.16 -7.94 -36.15
N VAL A 217 -27.35 -6.62 -36.04
CA VAL A 217 -26.40 -5.69 -35.43
C VAL A 217 -26.17 -6.03 -33.95
N ALA A 218 -27.26 -6.25 -33.20
CA ALA A 218 -27.15 -6.61 -31.78
C ALA A 218 -26.43 -7.96 -31.57
N ARG A 219 -26.59 -8.91 -32.49
CA ARG A 219 -25.99 -10.25 -32.42
C ARG A 219 -24.50 -10.29 -32.77
N ALA A 220 -23.99 -9.28 -33.48
CA ALA A 220 -22.56 -9.18 -33.84
C ALA A 220 -21.65 -9.06 -32.61
N GLY A 221 -22.12 -8.40 -31.54
CA GLY A 221 -21.39 -8.29 -30.27
C GLY A 221 -21.78 -9.39 -29.30
N ARG A 222 -20.93 -10.40 -29.07
CA ARG A 222 -21.23 -11.52 -28.13
C ARG A 222 -21.61 -11.02 -26.72
N GLY A 223 -20.89 -10.04 -26.19
CA GLY A 223 -21.19 -9.46 -24.87
C GLY A 223 -22.53 -8.71 -24.82
N LEU A 224 -22.85 -7.96 -25.88
CA LEU A 224 -24.12 -7.26 -26.03
C LEU A 224 -25.29 -8.24 -26.13
N TRP A 225 -25.15 -9.27 -26.97
CA TRP A 225 -26.19 -10.28 -27.14
C TRP A 225 -26.48 -11.06 -25.85
N LEU A 226 -25.44 -11.44 -25.10
CA LEU A 226 -25.61 -12.08 -23.78
C LEU A 226 -26.29 -11.15 -22.77
N ALA A 227 -26.01 -9.85 -22.81
CA ALA A 227 -26.70 -8.88 -21.95
C ALA A 227 -28.18 -8.77 -22.31
N ILE A 228 -28.54 -8.73 -23.60
CA ILE A 228 -29.93 -8.75 -24.06
C ILE A 228 -30.66 -9.99 -23.55
N LEU A 229 -30.10 -11.18 -23.75
CA LEU A 229 -30.71 -12.43 -23.29
C LEU A 229 -30.91 -12.44 -21.76
N GLY A 230 -29.93 -11.93 -21.00
CA GLY A 230 -30.06 -11.79 -19.55
C GLY A 230 -31.20 -10.85 -19.16
N ILE A 231 -31.28 -9.67 -19.79
CA ILE A 231 -32.36 -8.69 -19.57
C ILE A 231 -33.72 -9.32 -19.89
N SER A 232 -33.83 -10.02 -21.02
CA SER A 232 -35.07 -10.69 -21.43
C SER A 232 -35.52 -11.76 -20.44
N TRP A 233 -34.57 -12.54 -19.90
CA TRP A 233 -34.85 -13.54 -18.86
C TRP A 233 -35.41 -12.89 -17.59
N PHE A 234 -34.82 -11.77 -17.14
CA PHE A 234 -35.30 -11.04 -15.97
C PHE A 234 -36.72 -10.50 -16.16
N PHE A 235 -37.01 -9.86 -17.30
CA PHE A 235 -38.37 -9.35 -17.58
C PHE A 235 -39.40 -10.47 -17.70
N ALA A 236 -39.04 -11.61 -18.29
CA ALA A 236 -39.93 -12.76 -18.35
C ALA A 236 -40.27 -13.29 -16.95
N ILE A 237 -39.28 -13.45 -16.06
CA ILE A 237 -39.50 -13.85 -14.67
C ILE A 237 -40.40 -12.83 -13.95
N GLY A 238 -40.09 -11.54 -14.08
CA GLY A 238 -40.87 -10.48 -13.42
C GLY A 238 -42.31 -10.47 -13.89
N ALA A 239 -42.55 -10.59 -15.20
CA ALA A 239 -43.91 -10.62 -15.77
C ALA A 239 -44.72 -11.82 -15.25
N ILE A 240 -44.11 -13.02 -15.20
CA ILE A 240 -44.77 -14.22 -14.68
C ILE A 240 -45.05 -14.08 -13.18
N LEU A 241 -44.07 -13.66 -12.36
CA LEU A 241 -44.30 -13.51 -10.93
C LEU A 241 -45.43 -12.52 -10.63
N LEU A 242 -45.47 -11.39 -11.35
CA LEU A 242 -46.52 -10.39 -11.19
C LEU A 242 -47.90 -10.92 -11.62
N SER A 243 -47.99 -11.75 -12.66
CA SER A 243 -49.27 -12.40 -13.05
C SER A 243 -49.70 -13.45 -12.03
N GLU A 244 -48.74 -14.17 -11.43
CA GLU A 244 -49.01 -15.27 -10.51
C GLU A 244 -49.22 -14.84 -9.05
N PHE A 245 -48.91 -13.60 -8.65
CA PHE A 245 -49.11 -13.18 -7.24
C PHE A 245 -50.55 -13.26 -6.79
N ALA A 246 -51.51 -12.82 -7.60
CA ALA A 246 -52.93 -12.91 -7.24
C ALA A 246 -53.38 -14.38 -7.13
N PRO A 247 -53.18 -15.25 -8.14
CA PRO A 247 -53.46 -16.69 -8.04
C PRO A 247 -52.73 -17.41 -6.89
N LEU A 248 -51.47 -17.06 -6.61
CA LEU A 248 -50.70 -17.65 -5.51
C LEU A 248 -51.33 -17.31 -4.16
N VAL A 249 -51.68 -16.03 -3.95
CA VAL A 249 -52.23 -15.55 -2.69
C VAL A 249 -53.66 -16.05 -2.46
N SER A 250 -54.52 -15.96 -3.46
CA SER A 250 -55.93 -16.37 -3.32
C SER A 250 -56.10 -17.89 -3.36
N GLY A 251 -55.35 -18.59 -4.22
CA GLY A 251 -55.50 -20.02 -4.45
C GLY A 251 -54.65 -20.89 -3.52
N THR A 252 -53.36 -20.58 -3.33
CA THR A 252 -52.47 -21.41 -2.50
C THR A 252 -52.46 -20.92 -1.05
N LEU A 253 -52.26 -19.63 -0.83
CA LEU A 253 -52.14 -19.06 0.52
C LEU A 253 -53.49 -18.75 1.18
N HIS A 254 -54.59 -18.83 0.42
CA HIS A 254 -55.96 -18.55 0.87
C HIS A 254 -56.08 -17.21 1.61
N ALA A 255 -55.38 -16.17 1.16
CA ALA A 255 -55.36 -14.85 1.80
C ALA A 255 -56.05 -13.77 0.95
N GLY A 256 -56.39 -12.64 1.58
CA GLY A 256 -57.14 -11.54 0.96
C GLY A 256 -56.31 -10.66 0.02
N ALA A 257 -56.98 -9.80 -0.75
CA ALA A 257 -56.35 -8.90 -1.73
C ALA A 257 -55.30 -7.93 -1.13
N GLY A 258 -55.40 -7.62 0.16
CA GLY A 258 -54.39 -6.84 0.87
C GLY A 258 -53.01 -7.52 0.88
N VAL A 259 -52.95 -8.86 0.89
CA VAL A 259 -51.69 -9.61 0.84
C VAL A 259 -51.07 -9.60 -0.55
N VAL A 260 -51.87 -9.61 -1.62
CA VAL A 260 -51.38 -9.37 -3.00
C VAL A 260 -50.70 -8.01 -3.09
N THR A 261 -51.31 -6.99 -2.50
CA THR A 261 -50.76 -5.63 -2.42
C THR A 261 -49.44 -5.60 -1.66
N LEU A 262 -49.35 -6.33 -0.54
CA LEU A 262 -48.10 -6.49 0.22
C LEU A 262 -47.00 -7.15 -0.62
N PHE A 263 -47.32 -8.19 -1.41
CA PHE A 263 -46.36 -8.88 -2.26
C PHE A 263 -45.81 -7.94 -3.34
N LEU A 264 -46.69 -7.19 -4.00
CA LEU A 264 -46.31 -6.17 -5.00
C LEU A 264 -45.41 -5.08 -4.40
N LEU A 265 -45.74 -4.62 -3.19
CA LEU A 265 -44.94 -3.64 -2.44
C LEU A 265 -43.55 -4.18 -2.11
N VAL A 266 -43.47 -5.35 -1.48
CA VAL A 266 -42.21 -5.99 -1.09
C VAL A 266 -41.35 -6.26 -2.33
N PHE A 267 -41.95 -6.79 -3.40
CA PHE A 267 -41.25 -7.05 -4.66
C PHE A 267 -40.67 -5.75 -5.25
N SER A 268 -41.50 -4.72 -5.45
CA SER A 268 -41.05 -3.49 -6.13
C SER A 268 -40.01 -2.71 -5.34
N VAL A 269 -40.19 -2.58 -4.01
CA VAL A 269 -39.22 -1.91 -3.12
C VAL A 269 -37.90 -2.69 -3.08
N SER A 270 -37.95 -4.02 -3.08
CA SER A 270 -36.75 -4.85 -3.06
C SER A 270 -35.98 -4.78 -4.38
N VAL A 271 -36.65 -4.77 -5.54
CA VAL A 271 -36.00 -4.53 -6.85
C VAL A 271 -35.34 -3.16 -6.88
N ALA A 272 -36.03 -2.11 -6.42
CA ALA A 272 -35.47 -0.77 -6.33
C ALA A 272 -34.23 -0.71 -5.43
N THR A 273 -34.30 -1.38 -4.27
CA THR A 273 -33.16 -1.47 -3.34
C THR A 273 -31.97 -2.21 -3.96
N GLY A 274 -32.21 -3.34 -4.63
CA GLY A 274 -31.17 -4.09 -5.35
C GLY A 274 -30.49 -3.25 -6.44
N SER A 275 -31.29 -2.49 -7.18
CA SER A 275 -30.84 -1.58 -8.26
C SER A 275 -29.91 -0.47 -7.75
N LEU A 276 -30.11 0.00 -6.50
CA LEU A 276 -29.24 0.97 -5.86
C LEU A 276 -28.00 0.34 -5.21
N VAL A 277 -28.15 -0.86 -4.63
CA VAL A 277 -27.07 -1.58 -3.94
C VAL A 277 -25.94 -1.97 -4.91
N VAL A 278 -26.27 -2.40 -6.12
CA VAL A 278 -25.25 -2.84 -7.08
C VAL A 278 -24.28 -1.73 -7.48
N ASN A 279 -24.74 -0.47 -7.49
CA ASN A 279 -23.85 0.68 -7.72
C ASN A 279 -22.79 0.82 -6.63
N LYS A 280 -23.16 0.57 -5.37
CA LYS A 280 -22.21 0.55 -4.24
C LYS A 280 -21.23 -0.63 -4.35
N LEU A 281 -21.69 -1.78 -4.83
CA LEU A 281 -20.86 -2.98 -4.98
C LEU A 281 -19.82 -2.84 -6.11
N LEU A 282 -20.21 -2.18 -7.21
CA LEU A 282 -19.37 -2.00 -8.40
C LEU A 282 -18.55 -0.70 -8.39
N GLY A 283 -18.77 0.21 -7.44
CA GLY A 283 -17.96 1.42 -7.28
C GLY A 283 -17.98 2.38 -8.48
N GLY A 284 -19.09 2.43 -9.23
CA GLY A 284 -19.22 3.24 -10.45
C GLY A 284 -18.76 2.54 -11.74
N GLU A 285 -18.10 1.37 -11.67
CA GLU A 285 -17.63 0.64 -12.86
C GLU A 285 -18.73 -0.15 -13.56
N VAL A 286 -18.90 0.04 -14.87
CA VAL A 286 -19.81 -0.77 -15.69
C VAL A 286 -19.22 -2.16 -15.90
N SER A 287 -19.67 -3.14 -15.12
CA SER A 287 -19.12 -4.51 -15.13
C SER A 287 -20.18 -5.57 -14.81
N ALA A 288 -20.08 -6.72 -15.48
CA ALA A 288 -20.93 -7.89 -15.21
C ALA A 288 -20.54 -8.68 -13.94
N ARG A 289 -19.58 -8.20 -13.14
CA ARG A 289 -18.96 -8.94 -12.02
C ARG A 289 -19.94 -9.62 -11.07
N TYR A 290 -21.06 -8.95 -10.75
CA TYR A 290 -22.07 -9.48 -9.82
C TYR A 290 -23.26 -10.15 -10.51
N VAL A 291 -23.34 -10.11 -11.84
CA VAL A 291 -24.46 -10.70 -12.60
C VAL A 291 -24.60 -12.21 -12.35
N PRO A 292 -23.53 -13.03 -12.38
CA PRO A 292 -23.68 -14.47 -12.10
C PRO A 292 -24.12 -14.77 -10.67
N ALA A 293 -23.60 -14.02 -9.69
CA ALA A 293 -23.99 -14.17 -8.28
C ALA A 293 -25.46 -13.77 -8.06
N ALA A 294 -25.91 -12.69 -8.70
CA ALA A 294 -27.29 -12.24 -8.66
C ALA A 294 -28.23 -13.24 -9.34
N ALA A 295 -27.82 -13.85 -10.47
CA ALA A 295 -28.58 -14.92 -11.12
C ALA A 295 -28.73 -16.16 -10.23
N LEU A 296 -27.65 -16.58 -9.55
CA LEU A 296 -27.71 -17.65 -8.55
C LEU A 296 -28.62 -17.27 -7.38
N GLY A 297 -28.55 -16.03 -6.90
CA GLY A 297 -29.45 -15.51 -5.87
C GLY A 297 -30.91 -15.61 -6.27
N MET A 298 -31.28 -15.12 -7.47
CA MET A 298 -32.64 -15.25 -8.00
C MET A 298 -33.10 -16.71 -8.06
N ALA A 299 -32.24 -17.61 -8.58
CA ALA A 299 -32.56 -19.04 -8.67
C ALA A 299 -32.80 -19.66 -7.29
N VAL A 300 -31.90 -19.42 -6.33
CA VAL A 300 -32.00 -19.94 -4.96
C VAL A 300 -33.28 -19.45 -4.31
N PHE A 301 -33.58 -18.14 -4.38
CA PHE A 301 -34.78 -17.61 -3.73
C PHE A 301 -36.09 -17.99 -4.45
N LEU A 302 -36.08 -18.25 -5.77
CA LEU A 302 -37.23 -18.84 -6.48
C LEU A 302 -37.51 -20.27 -6.01
N ILE A 303 -36.47 -21.09 -5.89
CA ILE A 303 -36.57 -22.46 -5.36
C ILE A 303 -37.01 -22.43 -3.89
N ASP A 304 -36.47 -21.52 -3.09
CA ASP A 304 -36.86 -21.31 -1.70
C ASP A 304 -38.32 -20.86 -1.58
N LEU A 305 -38.78 -19.94 -2.43
CA LEU A 305 -40.18 -19.51 -2.47
C LEU A 305 -41.11 -20.68 -2.81
N TRP A 306 -40.72 -21.55 -3.74
CA TRP A 306 -41.46 -22.78 -4.05
C TRP A 306 -41.54 -23.72 -2.84
N ILE A 307 -40.43 -23.95 -2.14
CA ILE A 307 -40.39 -24.81 -0.94
C ILE A 307 -41.26 -24.20 0.17
N ALA A 308 -41.11 -22.90 0.42
CA ALA A 308 -41.84 -22.16 1.45
C ALA A 308 -43.35 -22.18 1.20
N THR A 309 -43.78 -21.98 -0.05
CA THR A 309 -45.20 -21.95 -0.43
C THR A 309 -45.83 -23.35 -0.52
N ARG A 310 -45.07 -24.38 -0.91
CA ARG A 310 -45.55 -25.78 -0.94
C ARG A 310 -45.83 -26.33 0.47
N GLY A 311 -45.05 -25.92 1.46
CA GLY A 311 -45.19 -26.33 2.86
C GLY A 311 -46.07 -25.41 3.71
N PHE A 312 -46.66 -24.36 3.13
CA PHE A 312 -47.41 -23.36 3.88
C PHE A 312 -48.84 -23.84 4.18
N ALA A 313 -49.20 -23.87 5.46
CA ALA A 313 -50.56 -24.17 5.91
C ALA A 313 -51.30 -22.86 6.23
N PRO A 314 -52.37 -22.50 5.50
CA PRO A 314 -53.13 -21.29 5.78
C PRO A 314 -53.84 -21.41 7.14
N GLY A 315 -53.65 -20.42 8.02
CA GLY A 315 -54.28 -20.41 9.35
C GLY A 315 -55.76 -20.03 9.32
N VAL A 316 -56.15 -19.06 8.49
CA VAL A 316 -57.53 -18.58 8.32
C VAL A 316 -57.77 -18.24 6.84
N ALA A 317 -58.85 -18.75 6.25
CA ALA A 317 -59.22 -18.42 4.88
C ALA A 317 -59.65 -16.94 4.78
N GLY A 318 -59.12 -16.23 3.78
CA GLY A 318 -59.33 -14.80 3.59
C GLY A 318 -58.51 -13.92 4.53
N ALA A 319 -57.41 -14.42 5.10
CA ALA A 319 -56.55 -13.66 6.02
C ALA A 319 -56.18 -12.28 5.46
N ASP A 320 -56.38 -11.24 6.26
CA ASP A 320 -55.90 -9.90 5.98
C ASP A 320 -54.39 -9.79 6.23
N VAL A 321 -53.80 -8.62 5.99
CA VAL A 321 -52.34 -8.42 6.13
C VAL A 321 -51.84 -8.75 7.55
N PRO A 322 -52.45 -8.23 8.64
CA PRO A 322 -52.06 -8.62 10.00
C PRO A 322 -52.16 -10.12 10.26
N ALA A 323 -53.29 -10.76 9.92
CA ALA A 323 -53.47 -12.20 10.13
C ALA A 323 -52.42 -13.03 9.35
N PHE A 324 -52.14 -12.64 8.11
CA PHE A 324 -51.09 -13.26 7.30
C PHE A 324 -49.72 -13.12 7.96
N LEU A 325 -49.33 -11.93 8.41
CA LEU A 325 -48.02 -11.69 9.04
C LEU A 325 -47.82 -12.47 10.36
N THR A 326 -48.90 -12.81 11.06
CA THR A 326 -48.85 -13.65 12.28
C THR A 326 -48.82 -15.15 12.00
N THR A 327 -49.12 -15.58 10.76
CA THR A 327 -49.10 -17.00 10.38
C THR A 327 -47.66 -17.51 10.28
N PRO A 328 -47.29 -18.63 10.94
CA PRO A 328 -45.96 -19.21 10.84
C PRO A 328 -45.58 -19.50 9.37
N GLY A 329 -44.42 -19.03 8.94
CA GLY A 329 -43.93 -19.19 7.55
C GLY A 329 -44.15 -17.98 6.64
N SER A 330 -45.03 -17.04 6.99
CA SER A 330 -45.30 -15.85 6.15
C SER A 330 -44.07 -14.96 5.97
N TRP A 331 -43.27 -14.76 7.01
CA TRP A 331 -42.02 -14.02 6.91
C TRP A 331 -40.99 -14.70 6.01
N HIS A 332 -40.96 -16.04 5.98
CA HIS A 332 -40.07 -16.77 5.06
C HIS A 332 -40.48 -16.52 3.61
N ILE A 333 -41.77 -16.55 3.30
CA ILE A 333 -42.30 -16.22 1.96
C ILE A 333 -41.93 -14.77 1.57
N LEU A 334 -42.11 -13.80 2.47
CA LEU A 334 -41.75 -12.40 2.21
C LEU A 334 -40.25 -12.20 2.03
N VAL A 335 -39.42 -12.91 2.80
CA VAL A 335 -37.95 -12.87 2.66
C VAL A 335 -37.51 -13.51 1.35
N ALA A 336 -38.08 -14.65 0.97
CA ALA A 336 -37.80 -15.28 -0.32
C ALA A 336 -38.19 -14.35 -1.48
N LEU A 337 -39.38 -13.76 -1.42
CA LEU A 337 -39.85 -12.79 -2.40
C LEU A 337 -38.93 -11.55 -2.50
N ALA A 338 -38.55 -10.98 -1.35
CA ALA A 338 -37.60 -9.87 -1.29
C ALA A 338 -36.23 -10.27 -1.86
N GLY A 339 -35.76 -11.49 -1.58
CA GLY A 339 -34.50 -12.04 -2.09
C GLY A 339 -34.49 -12.21 -3.61
N ILE A 340 -35.59 -12.69 -4.21
CA ILE A 340 -35.77 -12.76 -5.67
C ILE A 340 -35.65 -11.35 -6.25
N ALA A 341 -36.46 -10.43 -5.73
CA ALA A 341 -36.57 -9.06 -6.22
C ALA A 341 -35.25 -8.29 -6.09
N GLN A 342 -34.61 -8.35 -4.93
CA GLN A 342 -33.34 -7.68 -4.68
C GLN A 342 -32.22 -8.23 -5.57
N SER A 343 -32.14 -9.55 -5.72
CA SER A 343 -31.21 -10.18 -6.65
C SER A 343 -31.49 -9.76 -8.09
N GLY A 344 -32.77 -9.65 -8.47
CA GLY A 344 -33.21 -9.10 -9.75
C GLY A 344 -32.73 -7.68 -10.02
N GLY A 345 -32.85 -6.78 -9.03
CA GLY A 345 -32.31 -5.42 -9.12
C GLY A 345 -30.79 -5.38 -9.32
N VAL A 346 -30.05 -6.22 -8.59
CA VAL A 346 -28.59 -6.35 -8.75
C VAL A 346 -28.22 -6.95 -10.11
N PHE A 347 -29.07 -7.80 -10.66
CA PHE A 347 -28.87 -8.46 -11.95
C PHE A 347 -29.13 -7.52 -13.13
N ILE A 348 -30.20 -6.74 -13.11
CA ILE A 348 -30.68 -5.99 -14.29
C ILE A 348 -29.86 -4.73 -14.60
N VAL A 349 -29.46 -3.96 -13.59
CA VAL A 349 -28.79 -2.66 -13.77
C VAL A 349 -27.46 -2.76 -14.52
N PRO A 350 -26.53 -3.69 -14.17
CA PRO A 350 -25.27 -3.81 -14.89
C PRO A 350 -25.46 -4.21 -16.35
N LEU A 351 -26.48 -5.02 -16.68
CA LEU A 351 -26.75 -5.46 -18.05
C LEU A 351 -27.21 -4.29 -18.93
N TYR A 352 -28.09 -3.43 -18.42
CA TYR A 352 -28.47 -2.20 -19.13
C TYR A 352 -27.30 -1.23 -19.26
N ALA A 353 -26.46 -1.08 -18.24
CA ALA A 353 -25.27 -0.25 -18.33
C ALA A 353 -24.28 -0.80 -19.38
N ILE A 354 -24.12 -2.12 -19.48
CA ILE A 354 -23.31 -2.79 -20.51
C ILE A 354 -23.85 -2.49 -21.91
N LEU A 355 -25.17 -2.60 -22.12
CA LEU A 355 -25.80 -2.23 -23.39
C LEU A 355 -25.51 -0.77 -23.77
N GLN A 356 -25.60 0.15 -22.81
CA GLN A 356 -25.38 1.57 -23.06
C GLN A 356 -23.92 1.89 -23.42
N VAL A 357 -22.95 1.25 -22.76
CA VAL A 357 -21.52 1.54 -22.95
C VAL A 357 -20.91 0.80 -24.14
N HIS A 358 -21.26 -0.47 -24.32
CA HIS A 358 -20.61 -1.32 -25.32
C HIS A 358 -21.24 -1.22 -26.71
N SER A 359 -22.41 -0.58 -26.84
CA SER A 359 -22.96 -0.23 -28.16
C SER A 359 -22.31 1.02 -28.71
N GLU A 360 -21.99 1.00 -30.00
CA GLU A 360 -21.48 2.16 -30.70
C GLU A 360 -22.46 3.34 -30.61
N PRO A 361 -21.98 4.58 -30.37
CA PRO A 361 -22.84 5.74 -30.18
C PRO A 361 -23.86 5.99 -31.32
N ALA A 362 -23.50 5.63 -32.56
CA ALA A 362 -24.33 5.81 -33.76
C ALA A 362 -25.42 4.73 -33.92
N GLU A 363 -25.35 3.64 -33.15
CA GLU A 363 -26.28 2.51 -33.24
C GLU A 363 -26.96 2.18 -31.91
N ARG A 364 -26.59 2.90 -30.84
CA ARG A 364 -27.01 2.62 -29.46
C ARG A 364 -28.53 2.55 -29.32
N SER A 365 -29.29 3.46 -29.94
CA SER A 365 -30.75 3.45 -29.80
C SER A 365 -31.36 2.24 -30.53
N ARG A 366 -30.79 1.84 -31.67
CA ARG A 366 -31.19 0.62 -32.40
C ARG A 366 -30.87 -0.66 -31.61
N VAL A 367 -29.74 -0.74 -30.91
CA VAL A 367 -29.42 -1.88 -30.04
C VAL A 367 -30.38 -1.97 -28.85
N ILE A 368 -30.73 -0.84 -28.23
CA ILE A 368 -31.75 -0.81 -27.16
C ILE A 368 -33.14 -1.19 -27.70
N ALA A 369 -33.48 -0.77 -28.93
CA ALA A 369 -34.70 -1.23 -29.60
C ALA A 369 -34.69 -2.75 -29.83
N ALA A 370 -33.56 -3.33 -30.26
CA ALA A 370 -33.41 -4.78 -30.41
C ALA A 370 -33.64 -5.50 -29.07
N ASN A 371 -33.11 -4.96 -27.97
CA ASN A 371 -33.39 -5.46 -26.62
C ASN A 371 -34.90 -5.49 -26.31
N ASN A 372 -35.64 -4.43 -26.62
CA ASN A 372 -37.09 -4.40 -26.38
C ASN A 372 -37.85 -5.47 -27.18
N ILE A 373 -37.44 -5.72 -28.43
CA ILE A 373 -38.03 -6.76 -29.27
C ILE A 373 -37.79 -8.14 -28.67
N VAL A 374 -36.54 -8.44 -28.30
CA VAL A 374 -36.20 -9.74 -27.70
C VAL A 374 -36.92 -9.92 -26.35
N ASN A 375 -37.01 -8.86 -25.53
CA ASN A 375 -37.76 -8.90 -24.29
C ASN A 375 -39.24 -9.25 -24.51
N ALA A 376 -39.88 -8.62 -25.50
CA ALA A 376 -41.28 -8.90 -25.82
C ALA A 376 -41.47 -10.35 -26.30
N ILE A 377 -40.61 -10.83 -27.21
CA ILE A 377 -40.66 -12.21 -27.73
C ILE A 377 -40.48 -13.24 -26.60
N VAL A 378 -39.43 -13.08 -25.79
CA VAL A 378 -39.11 -14.00 -24.70
C VAL A 378 -40.22 -13.99 -23.64
N THR A 379 -40.73 -12.82 -23.28
CA THR A 379 -41.82 -12.70 -22.30
C THR A 379 -43.08 -13.42 -22.79
N VAL A 380 -43.52 -13.17 -24.03
CA VAL A 380 -44.71 -13.84 -24.60
C VAL A 380 -44.51 -15.34 -24.70
N ALA A 381 -43.33 -15.80 -25.15
CA ALA A 381 -43.02 -17.22 -25.23
C ALA A 381 -43.05 -17.88 -23.84
N MET A 382 -42.46 -17.25 -22.83
CA MET A 382 -42.42 -17.78 -21.47
C MET A 382 -43.79 -17.77 -20.80
N VAL A 383 -44.61 -16.73 -21.01
CA VAL A 383 -46.01 -16.71 -20.55
C VAL A 383 -46.78 -17.86 -21.19
N GLY A 384 -46.62 -18.11 -22.50
CA GLY A 384 -47.25 -19.24 -23.18
C GLY A 384 -46.85 -20.61 -22.60
N VAL A 385 -45.57 -20.79 -22.26
CA VAL A 385 -45.08 -21.99 -21.57
C VAL A 385 -45.74 -22.14 -20.19
N VAL A 386 -45.82 -21.07 -19.41
CA VAL A 386 -46.46 -21.08 -18.09
C VAL A 386 -47.94 -21.39 -18.18
N THR A 387 -48.67 -20.76 -19.11
CA THR A 387 -50.08 -21.07 -19.37
C THR A 387 -50.25 -22.55 -19.73
N GLY A 388 -49.36 -23.13 -20.54
CA GLY A 388 -49.37 -24.56 -20.86
C GLY A 388 -49.13 -25.45 -19.63
N LEU A 389 -48.20 -25.09 -18.75
CA LEU A 389 -47.94 -25.81 -17.49
C LEU A 389 -49.11 -25.75 -16.52
N LEU A 390 -49.75 -24.59 -16.39
CA LEU A 390 -50.96 -24.42 -15.58
C LEU A 390 -52.12 -25.26 -16.16
N ALA A 391 -52.29 -25.25 -17.49
CA ALA A 391 -53.30 -26.04 -18.18
C ALA A 391 -53.08 -27.56 -18.03
N SER A 392 -51.83 -28.02 -17.82
CA SER A 392 -51.51 -29.41 -17.53
C SER A 392 -51.70 -29.80 -16.05
N GLY A 393 -52.26 -28.92 -15.22
CA GLY A 393 -52.52 -29.16 -13.80
C GLY A 393 -51.36 -28.85 -12.86
N THR A 394 -50.30 -28.17 -13.33
CA THR A 394 -49.21 -27.72 -12.45
C THR A 394 -49.71 -26.61 -11.54
N SER A 395 -49.46 -26.71 -10.22
CA SER A 395 -49.83 -25.64 -9.28
C SER A 395 -48.96 -24.39 -9.46
N VAL A 396 -49.45 -23.22 -9.03
CA VAL A 396 -48.71 -21.95 -9.09
C VAL A 396 -47.34 -22.05 -8.37
N PRO A 397 -47.22 -22.63 -7.16
CA PRO A 397 -45.90 -22.91 -6.58
C PRO A 397 -45.01 -23.80 -7.48
N GLY A 398 -45.59 -24.81 -8.14
CA GLY A 398 -44.85 -25.67 -9.06
C GLY A 398 -44.27 -24.91 -10.26
N VAL A 399 -45.00 -23.93 -10.79
CA VAL A 399 -44.51 -23.01 -11.83
C VAL A 399 -43.33 -22.18 -11.32
N ILE A 400 -43.43 -21.61 -10.11
CA ILE A 400 -42.34 -20.85 -9.47
C ILE A 400 -41.10 -21.74 -9.29
N GLY A 401 -41.28 -23.00 -8.89
CA GLY A 401 -40.20 -23.98 -8.76
C GLY A 401 -39.53 -24.30 -10.10
N ALA A 402 -40.31 -24.55 -11.16
CA ALA A 402 -39.80 -24.79 -12.50
C ALA A 402 -38.98 -23.60 -13.02
N MET A 403 -39.46 -22.37 -12.79
CA MET A 403 -38.71 -21.14 -13.08
C MET A 403 -37.42 -21.04 -12.27
N GLY A 404 -37.43 -21.44 -11.00
CA GLY A 404 -36.25 -21.46 -10.14
C GLY A 404 -35.15 -22.37 -10.69
N PHE A 405 -35.48 -23.59 -11.11
CA PHE A 405 -34.51 -24.52 -11.73
C PHE A 405 -34.06 -24.05 -13.12
N ALA A 406 -34.95 -23.49 -13.93
CA ALA A 406 -34.56 -22.90 -15.21
C ALA A 406 -33.58 -21.72 -15.00
N THR A 407 -33.85 -20.86 -14.01
CA THR A 407 -32.96 -19.76 -13.63
C THR A 407 -31.63 -20.27 -13.09
N LEU A 408 -31.62 -21.39 -12.35
CA LEU A 408 -30.39 -22.03 -11.90
C LEU A 408 -29.53 -22.49 -13.08
N ALA A 409 -30.13 -23.10 -14.10
CA ALA A 409 -29.41 -23.50 -15.31
C ALA A 409 -28.81 -22.27 -16.03
N VAL A 410 -29.59 -21.20 -16.19
CA VAL A 410 -29.11 -19.93 -16.78
C VAL A 410 -27.98 -19.32 -15.94
N ALA A 411 -28.07 -19.37 -14.61
CA ALA A 411 -27.05 -18.87 -13.71
C ALA A 411 -25.75 -19.66 -13.80
N LEU A 412 -25.83 -21.01 -13.87
CA LEU A 412 -24.67 -21.88 -14.05
C LEU A 412 -23.99 -21.66 -15.42
N ILE A 413 -24.79 -21.50 -16.49
CA ILE A 413 -24.29 -21.14 -17.82
C ILE A 413 -23.60 -19.77 -17.77
N SER A 414 -24.17 -18.80 -17.05
CA SER A 414 -23.59 -17.45 -16.89
C SER A 414 -22.25 -17.49 -16.15
N CYS A 415 -22.13 -18.33 -15.10
CA CYS A 415 -20.86 -18.58 -14.41
C CYS A 415 -19.82 -19.20 -15.33
N TRP A 416 -20.23 -20.12 -16.22
CA TRP A 416 -19.34 -20.76 -17.19
C TRP A 416 -18.89 -19.80 -18.31
N LEU A 417 -19.73 -18.84 -18.69
CA LEU A 417 -19.43 -17.84 -19.72
C LEU A 417 -18.56 -16.67 -19.22
N LEU A 418 -18.51 -16.41 -17.91
CA LEU A 418 -17.69 -15.36 -17.28
C LEU A 418 -16.67 -15.92 -16.26
N PRO A 419 -15.86 -16.93 -16.61
CA PRO A 419 -15.05 -17.67 -15.63
C PRO A 419 -13.95 -16.80 -15.02
N GLU A 420 -13.37 -15.87 -15.79
CA GLU A 420 -12.21 -15.09 -15.35
C GLU A 420 -12.53 -14.11 -14.23
N THR A 421 -13.66 -13.39 -14.32
CA THR A 421 -14.08 -12.43 -13.30
C THR A 421 -14.50 -13.10 -12.01
N VAL A 422 -15.20 -14.24 -12.11
CA VAL A 422 -15.64 -15.03 -10.95
C VAL A 422 -14.43 -15.69 -10.28
N PHE A 423 -13.54 -16.29 -11.08
CA PHE A 423 -12.32 -16.93 -10.58
C PHE A 423 -11.37 -15.92 -9.92
N LYS A 424 -11.14 -14.75 -10.53
CA LYS A 424 -10.33 -13.67 -9.93
C LYS A 424 -10.93 -13.19 -8.61
N ALA A 425 -12.25 -13.02 -8.53
CA ALA A 425 -12.93 -12.59 -7.31
C ALA A 425 -12.83 -13.64 -6.19
N LEU A 426 -13.01 -14.93 -6.50
CA LEU A 426 -12.86 -16.04 -5.55
C LEU A 426 -11.44 -16.13 -5.00
N ILE A 427 -10.43 -16.11 -5.87
CA ILE A 427 -9.02 -16.14 -5.46
C ILE A 427 -8.69 -14.93 -4.58
N ARG A 428 -9.15 -13.73 -4.97
CA ARG A 428 -8.98 -12.53 -4.16
C ARG A 428 -9.62 -12.68 -2.78
N ALA A 429 -10.85 -13.17 -2.70
CA ALA A 429 -11.54 -13.39 -1.42
C ALA A 429 -10.81 -14.41 -0.54
N LEU A 430 -10.32 -15.51 -1.13
CA LEU A 430 -9.54 -16.53 -0.43
C LEU A 430 -8.22 -15.97 0.11
N LEU A 431 -7.50 -15.18 -0.69
CA LEU A 431 -6.25 -14.57 -0.27
C LEU A 431 -6.47 -13.53 0.83
N VAL A 432 -7.54 -12.71 0.77
CA VAL A 432 -7.91 -11.80 1.87
C VAL A 432 -8.24 -12.59 3.14
N LEU A 433 -9.01 -13.67 3.04
CA LEU A 433 -9.39 -14.49 4.19
C LEU A 433 -8.17 -15.15 4.86
N LEU A 434 -7.28 -15.75 4.06
CA LEU A 434 -6.13 -16.51 4.58
C LEU A 434 -4.98 -15.60 5.00
N TYR A 435 -4.68 -14.54 4.23
CA TYR A 435 -3.47 -13.74 4.40
C TYR A 435 -3.74 -12.29 4.79
N ARG A 436 -5.00 -11.88 4.97
CA ARG A 436 -5.37 -10.48 5.30
C ARG A 436 -4.65 -9.49 4.39
N VAL A 437 -4.74 -9.75 3.08
CA VAL A 437 -4.01 -8.98 2.07
C VAL A 437 -4.54 -7.55 2.04
N ASP A 438 -3.68 -6.60 2.38
CA ASP A 438 -3.95 -5.17 2.25
C ASP A 438 -3.19 -4.61 1.04
N VAL A 439 -3.85 -3.70 0.32
CA VAL A 439 -3.27 -3.06 -0.86
C VAL A 439 -3.29 -1.55 -0.67
N HIS A 440 -2.12 -0.93 -0.77
CA HIS A 440 -1.91 0.51 -0.63
C HIS A 440 -1.49 1.12 -1.96
N GLY A 441 -1.96 2.33 -2.27
CA GLY A 441 -1.55 3.09 -3.45
C GLY A 441 -2.15 2.59 -4.78
N GLN A 442 -3.35 2.02 -4.77
CA GLN A 442 -4.00 1.54 -6.00
C GLN A 442 -4.20 2.64 -7.05
N GLU A 443 -4.35 3.89 -6.60
CA GLU A 443 -4.44 5.09 -7.42
C GLU A 443 -3.17 5.36 -8.26
N ASN A 444 -2.02 4.78 -7.88
CA ASN A 444 -0.77 4.93 -8.62
C ASN A 444 -0.66 3.95 -9.80
N MET A 445 -1.62 3.02 -9.96
CA MET A 445 -1.62 2.11 -11.11
C MET A 445 -2.00 2.84 -12.40
N PRO A 446 -1.36 2.51 -13.53
CA PRO A 446 -1.73 3.05 -14.84
C PRO A 446 -3.18 2.71 -15.18
N ARG A 447 -3.86 3.63 -15.86
CA ARG A 447 -5.20 3.37 -16.41
C ARG A 447 -5.11 2.43 -17.61
N PRO A 448 -6.19 1.71 -17.97
CA PRO A 448 -6.19 0.87 -19.16
C PRO A 448 -5.76 1.64 -20.41
N GLY A 449 -4.74 1.12 -21.12
CA GLY A 449 -4.15 1.75 -22.31
C GLY A 449 -2.95 2.67 -22.04
N GLU A 450 -2.64 2.99 -20.78
CA GLU A 450 -1.43 3.73 -20.43
C GLU A 450 -0.21 2.81 -20.39
N ARG A 451 0.87 3.24 -21.08
CA ARG A 451 2.16 2.57 -21.05
C ARG A 451 2.80 2.70 -19.67
N ALA A 452 3.19 1.58 -19.08
CA ALA A 452 3.92 1.55 -17.81
C ALA A 452 4.66 0.21 -17.63
N VAL A 453 5.79 0.25 -16.93
CA VAL A 453 6.53 -0.94 -16.49
C VAL A 453 6.39 -1.07 -14.98
N VAL A 454 5.65 -2.08 -14.53
CA VAL A 454 5.47 -2.37 -13.11
C VAL A 454 6.61 -3.27 -12.66
N VAL A 455 7.42 -2.81 -11.71
CA VAL A 455 8.56 -3.56 -11.18
C VAL A 455 8.30 -4.00 -9.76
N VAL A 456 8.57 -5.26 -9.46
CA VAL A 456 8.19 -5.87 -8.17
C VAL A 456 9.35 -6.66 -7.56
N ASN A 457 9.51 -6.60 -6.24
CA ASN A 457 10.41 -7.52 -5.52
C ASN A 457 9.82 -8.95 -5.54
N HIS A 458 10.69 -9.96 -5.51
CA HIS A 458 10.26 -11.36 -5.62
C HIS A 458 10.66 -12.19 -4.40
N VAL A 459 9.70 -12.44 -3.50
CA VAL A 459 9.89 -13.04 -2.18
C VAL A 459 9.26 -14.43 -2.00
N SER A 460 8.28 -14.80 -2.83
CA SER A 460 7.58 -16.09 -2.71
C SER A 460 6.98 -16.59 -4.03
N PHE A 461 6.56 -17.86 -4.06
CA PHE A 461 5.77 -18.39 -5.18
C PHE A 461 4.34 -17.83 -5.25
N LEU A 462 3.84 -17.18 -4.19
CA LEU A 462 2.52 -16.52 -4.18
C LEU A 462 2.52 -15.19 -4.93
N ASP A 463 3.68 -14.59 -5.16
CA ASP A 463 3.80 -13.21 -5.64
C ASP A 463 3.06 -12.97 -6.96
N GLY A 464 3.22 -13.87 -7.93
CA GLY A 464 2.50 -13.79 -9.21
C GLY A 464 0.98 -13.89 -9.04
N LEU A 465 0.52 -14.76 -8.14
CA LEU A 465 -0.91 -14.94 -7.84
C LEU A 465 -1.49 -13.71 -7.12
N LEU A 466 -0.75 -13.15 -6.15
CA LEU A 466 -1.11 -11.92 -5.43
C LEU A 466 -1.28 -10.77 -6.42
N LEU A 467 -0.30 -10.55 -7.29
CA LEU A 467 -0.38 -9.48 -8.28
C LEU A 467 -1.51 -9.72 -9.29
N ALA A 468 -1.70 -10.94 -9.78
CA ALA A 468 -2.79 -11.25 -10.71
C ALA A 468 -4.19 -11.04 -10.09
N ALA A 469 -4.35 -11.33 -8.80
CA ALA A 469 -5.61 -11.19 -8.08
C ALA A 469 -5.93 -9.74 -7.69
N PHE A 470 -4.92 -8.94 -7.30
CA PHE A 470 -5.11 -7.61 -6.72
C PHE A 470 -4.79 -6.44 -7.65
N LEU A 471 -3.99 -6.62 -8.71
CA LEU A 471 -3.77 -5.55 -9.69
C LEU A 471 -4.99 -5.39 -10.62
N PRO A 472 -5.29 -4.16 -11.07
CA PRO A 472 -6.40 -3.88 -11.99
C PRO A 472 -6.19 -4.54 -13.35
N GLY A 473 -7.29 -4.86 -14.03
CA GLY A 473 -7.29 -5.47 -15.37
C GLY A 473 -6.68 -6.88 -15.43
N LYS A 474 -6.18 -7.25 -16.61
CA LYS A 474 -5.34 -8.43 -16.83
C LYS A 474 -3.88 -7.96 -16.99
N PRO A 475 -3.08 -7.95 -15.91
CA PRO A 475 -1.68 -7.58 -16.02
C PRO A 475 -0.96 -8.54 -16.96
N THR A 476 -0.08 -8.01 -17.82
CA THR A 476 0.82 -8.84 -18.62
C THR A 476 2.09 -9.11 -17.82
N PHE A 477 2.39 -10.36 -17.48
CA PHE A 477 3.61 -10.72 -16.77
C PHE A 477 4.70 -11.18 -17.72
N ALA A 478 5.90 -10.63 -17.58
CA ALA A 478 7.10 -11.24 -18.13
C ALA A 478 7.48 -12.48 -17.30
N VAL A 479 7.14 -13.68 -17.78
CA VAL A 479 7.37 -14.94 -17.06
C VAL A 479 8.41 -15.78 -17.78
N ALA A 480 9.31 -16.43 -17.05
CA ALA A 480 10.24 -17.39 -17.65
C ALA A 480 9.47 -18.55 -18.30
N THR A 481 9.85 -18.92 -19.53
CA THR A 481 9.14 -19.93 -20.35
C THR A 481 8.91 -21.26 -19.61
N ARG A 482 9.86 -21.69 -18.77
CA ARG A 482 9.74 -22.92 -17.98
C ARG A 482 8.60 -22.85 -16.94
N ILE A 483 8.42 -21.70 -16.29
CA ILE A 483 7.38 -21.49 -15.28
C ILE A 483 6.02 -21.39 -15.98
N ALA A 484 5.93 -20.65 -17.09
CA ALA A 484 4.70 -20.55 -17.88
C ALA A 484 4.18 -21.91 -18.38
N ARG A 485 5.07 -22.88 -18.61
CA ARG A 485 4.71 -24.26 -19.03
C ARG A 485 4.37 -25.20 -17.86
N ALA A 486 4.61 -24.80 -16.61
CA ALA A 486 4.40 -25.67 -15.45
C ALA A 486 2.92 -26.00 -15.26
N TRP A 487 2.61 -27.27 -14.98
CA TRP A 487 1.23 -27.76 -14.89
C TRP A 487 0.40 -27.03 -13.83
N TRP A 488 1.02 -26.65 -12.70
CA TRP A 488 0.36 -25.95 -11.60
C TRP A 488 0.09 -24.47 -11.88
N VAL A 489 0.75 -23.85 -12.87
CA VAL A 489 0.50 -22.45 -13.29
C VAL A 489 -0.67 -22.38 -14.27
N ARG A 490 -0.90 -23.43 -15.06
CA ARG A 490 -1.93 -23.46 -16.12
C ARG A 490 -3.32 -23.02 -15.65
N PRO A 491 -3.84 -23.46 -14.47
CA PRO A 491 -5.14 -23.02 -13.98
C PRO A 491 -5.22 -21.50 -13.73
N PHE A 492 -4.09 -20.85 -13.46
CA PHE A 492 -4.01 -19.43 -13.12
C PHE A 492 -3.71 -18.52 -14.32
N LEU A 493 -3.38 -19.07 -15.50
CA LEU A 493 -3.13 -18.28 -16.71
C LEU A 493 -4.36 -17.47 -17.17
N GLY A 494 -5.57 -17.86 -16.78
CA GLY A 494 -6.77 -17.04 -17.04
C GLY A 494 -6.81 -15.71 -16.26
N LEU A 495 -6.00 -15.57 -15.20
CA LEU A 495 -5.95 -14.36 -14.36
C LEU A 495 -5.00 -13.28 -14.90
N PHE A 496 -4.10 -13.64 -15.81
CA PHE A 496 -3.06 -12.74 -16.29
C PHE A 496 -2.53 -13.15 -17.66
N ASP A 497 -2.07 -12.18 -18.44
CA ASP A 497 -1.44 -12.48 -19.72
C ASP A 497 0.03 -12.87 -19.48
N ALA A 498 0.37 -14.12 -19.76
CA ALA A 498 1.76 -14.57 -19.67
C ALA A 498 2.51 -14.18 -20.95
N PHE A 499 3.53 -13.33 -20.81
CA PHE A 499 4.50 -13.03 -21.84
C PHE A 499 5.76 -13.88 -21.57
N PRO A 500 5.97 -15.01 -22.27
CA PRO A 500 7.13 -15.85 -22.05
C PRO A 500 8.40 -15.11 -22.50
N VAL A 501 9.29 -14.82 -21.56
CA VAL A 501 10.57 -14.16 -21.82
C VAL A 501 11.68 -15.17 -21.59
N ASP A 502 12.52 -15.34 -22.62
CA ASP A 502 13.82 -15.98 -22.47
C ASP A 502 14.90 -14.90 -22.28
N PRO A 503 15.56 -14.82 -21.11
CA PRO A 503 16.62 -13.85 -20.85
C PRO A 503 17.82 -14.00 -21.79
N THR A 504 17.99 -15.17 -22.42
CA THR A 504 19.08 -15.46 -23.35
C THR A 504 18.80 -14.97 -24.77
N ASN A 505 17.54 -14.59 -25.07
CA ASN A 505 17.13 -14.14 -26.40
C ASN A 505 17.02 -12.60 -26.47
N PRO A 506 17.90 -11.90 -27.22
CA PRO A 506 17.84 -10.45 -27.40
C PRO A 506 16.50 -9.92 -27.97
N MET A 507 15.76 -10.75 -28.72
CA MET A 507 14.47 -10.38 -29.30
C MET A 507 13.38 -10.22 -28.26
N ALA A 508 13.48 -10.90 -27.11
CA ALA A 508 12.49 -10.81 -26.05
C ALA A 508 12.41 -9.39 -25.44
N ALA A 509 13.55 -8.70 -25.34
CA ALA A 509 13.59 -7.30 -24.91
C ALA A 509 12.91 -6.35 -25.91
N LYS A 510 13.10 -6.57 -27.23
CA LYS A 510 12.39 -5.79 -28.27
C LYS A 510 10.89 -6.02 -28.22
N ALA A 511 10.46 -7.26 -28.01
CA ALA A 511 9.05 -7.62 -27.94
C ALA A 511 8.37 -7.02 -26.69
N MET A 512 9.06 -6.99 -25.54
CA MET A 512 8.58 -6.27 -24.34
C MET A 512 8.44 -4.76 -24.59
N VAL A 513 9.43 -4.12 -25.26
CA VAL A 513 9.33 -2.70 -25.61
C VAL A 513 8.14 -2.43 -26.53
N LYS A 514 7.91 -3.31 -27.53
CA LYS A 514 6.75 -3.19 -28.42
C LYS A 514 5.43 -3.31 -27.65
N ALA A 515 5.29 -4.30 -26.77
CA ALA A 515 4.09 -4.49 -25.96
C ALA A 515 3.76 -3.27 -25.08
N VAL A 516 4.78 -2.67 -24.45
CA VAL A 516 4.58 -1.46 -23.63
C VAL A 516 4.20 -0.24 -24.49
N ARG A 517 4.80 -0.09 -25.69
CA ARG A 517 4.43 0.98 -26.63
C ARG A 517 3.00 0.84 -27.18
N GLU A 518 2.50 -0.39 -27.28
CA GLU A 518 1.10 -0.69 -27.64
C GLU A 518 0.11 -0.44 -26.48
N GLY A 519 0.55 0.19 -25.38
CA GLY A 519 -0.30 0.56 -24.26
C GLY A 519 -0.56 -0.56 -23.25
N ARG A 520 0.22 -1.66 -23.28
CA ARG A 520 0.11 -2.73 -22.29
C ARG A 520 0.93 -2.40 -21.04
N THR A 521 0.32 -2.55 -19.88
CA THR A 521 1.02 -2.52 -18.58
C THR A 521 1.79 -3.84 -18.39
N LEU A 522 3.11 -3.77 -18.35
CA LEU A 522 3.98 -4.93 -18.24
C LEU A 522 4.52 -5.06 -16.81
N VAL A 523 4.20 -6.18 -16.15
CA VAL A 523 4.69 -6.54 -14.82
C VAL A 523 5.94 -7.40 -14.94
N ILE A 524 7.02 -6.97 -14.29
CA ILE A 524 8.32 -7.64 -14.34
C ILE A 524 8.88 -7.78 -12.92
N PHE A 525 9.43 -8.97 -12.62
CA PHE A 525 10.26 -9.20 -11.44
C PHE A 525 11.73 -8.99 -11.81
N PRO A 526 12.36 -7.84 -11.49
CA PRO A 526 13.68 -7.50 -12.00
C PRO A 526 14.81 -8.40 -11.48
N GLU A 527 14.57 -9.11 -10.37
CA GLU A 527 15.51 -10.08 -9.80
C GLU A 527 15.63 -11.37 -10.62
N GLY A 528 14.62 -11.65 -11.47
CA GLY A 528 14.56 -12.86 -12.32
C GLY A 528 14.40 -14.18 -11.56
N ARG A 529 14.36 -14.16 -10.22
CA ARG A 529 14.20 -15.31 -9.33
C ARG A 529 13.61 -14.88 -7.99
N ILE A 530 13.01 -15.83 -7.28
CA ILE A 530 12.65 -15.66 -5.86
C ILE A 530 13.94 -15.51 -5.04
N THR A 531 13.96 -14.51 -4.16
CA THR A 531 15.07 -14.26 -3.24
C THR A 531 15.36 -15.48 -2.37
N VAL A 532 16.64 -15.73 -2.12
CA VAL A 532 17.11 -16.75 -1.18
C VAL A 532 17.80 -16.15 0.04
N THR A 533 17.93 -14.83 0.09
CA THR A 533 18.56 -14.09 1.18
C THR A 533 17.54 -13.31 2.00
N GLY A 534 16.39 -12.97 1.42
CA GLY A 534 15.35 -12.14 2.04
C GLY A 534 15.53 -10.65 1.78
N ALA A 535 16.69 -10.25 1.26
CA ALA A 535 16.96 -8.91 0.75
C ALA A 535 16.92 -8.89 -0.79
N LEU A 536 17.08 -7.70 -1.37
CA LEU A 536 17.15 -7.48 -2.81
C LEU A 536 18.36 -8.19 -3.39
N MET A 537 18.14 -9.11 -4.34
CA MET A 537 19.21 -9.79 -5.06
C MET A 537 19.66 -8.97 -6.29
N LYS A 538 20.44 -9.59 -7.19
CA LYS A 538 20.86 -9.00 -8.45
C LYS A 538 19.63 -8.52 -9.25
N VAL A 539 19.58 -7.22 -9.51
CA VAL A 539 18.60 -6.61 -10.42
C VAL A 539 19.17 -6.64 -11.83
N PHE A 540 18.43 -7.20 -12.79
CA PHE A 540 18.84 -7.19 -14.20
C PHE A 540 18.55 -5.83 -14.84
N ASP A 541 19.40 -5.40 -15.77
CA ASP A 541 19.23 -4.10 -16.46
C ASP A 541 18.07 -4.09 -17.47
N GLY A 542 17.60 -5.27 -17.88
CA GLY A 542 16.61 -5.46 -18.95
C GLY A 542 15.32 -4.65 -18.74
N PRO A 543 14.65 -4.72 -17.58
CA PRO A 543 13.45 -3.95 -17.29
C PRO A 543 13.69 -2.43 -17.34
N GLY A 544 14.85 -1.96 -16.89
CA GLY A 544 15.22 -0.54 -16.95
C GLY A 544 15.37 -0.06 -18.39
N MET A 545 15.96 -0.91 -19.26
CA MET A 545 16.03 -0.65 -20.69
C MET A 545 14.68 -0.70 -21.40
N VAL A 546 13.75 -1.56 -20.94
CA VAL A 546 12.39 -1.60 -21.48
C VAL A 546 11.68 -0.28 -21.18
N ALA A 547 11.76 0.21 -19.95
CA ALA A 547 11.18 1.50 -19.55
C ALA A 547 11.76 2.68 -20.35
N ASP A 548 13.10 2.78 -20.43
CA ASP A 548 13.80 3.82 -21.21
C ASP A 548 13.38 3.81 -22.69
N LYS A 549 13.46 2.65 -23.36
CA LYS A 549 13.16 2.56 -24.80
C LYS A 549 11.68 2.71 -25.14
N SER A 550 10.78 2.41 -24.22
CA SER A 550 9.34 2.61 -24.40
C SER A 550 8.86 3.99 -23.94
N ASP A 551 9.74 4.81 -23.36
CA ASP A 551 9.41 6.07 -22.69
C ASP A 551 8.20 5.89 -21.76
N ALA A 552 8.27 4.82 -20.97
CA ALA A 552 7.23 4.44 -20.02
C ALA A 552 7.71 4.69 -18.59
N PRO A 553 6.84 5.24 -17.72
CA PRO A 553 7.14 5.34 -16.30
C PRO A 553 7.28 3.94 -15.67
N ILE A 554 8.09 3.87 -14.62
CA ILE A 554 8.23 2.69 -13.78
C ILE A 554 7.33 2.83 -12.56
N VAL A 555 6.53 1.81 -12.27
CA VAL A 555 5.66 1.76 -11.09
C VAL A 555 6.22 0.70 -10.14
N PRO A 556 6.89 1.09 -9.03
CA PRO A 556 7.44 0.14 -8.08
C PRO A 556 6.34 -0.44 -7.19
N VAL A 557 6.31 -1.76 -7.04
CA VAL A 557 5.37 -2.45 -6.16
C VAL A 557 6.13 -3.32 -5.17
N ARG A 558 5.93 -3.11 -3.88
CA ARG A 558 6.48 -3.98 -2.83
C ARG A 558 5.46 -5.02 -2.38
N ILE A 559 5.90 -6.27 -2.35
CA ILE A 559 5.27 -7.38 -1.64
C ILE A 559 6.00 -7.57 -0.31
N ALA A 560 5.28 -7.45 0.80
CA ALA A 560 5.77 -7.72 2.14
C ALA A 560 4.88 -8.76 2.85
N GLY A 561 5.47 -9.57 3.73
CA GLY A 561 4.78 -10.62 4.48
C GLY A 561 4.82 -12.00 3.81
N ALA A 562 4.80 -12.03 2.46
CA ALA A 562 4.85 -13.26 1.69
C ALA A 562 6.16 -14.06 1.90
N GLN A 563 7.26 -13.39 2.29
CA GLN A 563 8.53 -14.03 2.64
C GLN A 563 8.44 -14.97 3.86
N TYR A 564 7.44 -14.79 4.72
CA TYR A 564 7.23 -15.62 5.90
C TYR A 564 6.31 -16.82 5.63
N THR A 565 5.80 -16.99 4.41
CA THR A 565 4.94 -18.12 4.07
C THR A 565 5.75 -19.38 3.76
N PRO A 566 5.15 -20.59 3.81
CA PRO A 566 5.82 -21.82 3.38
C PRO A 566 6.18 -21.82 1.88
N PHE A 567 5.67 -20.84 1.12
CA PHE A 567 5.93 -20.64 -0.31
C PHE A 567 7.16 -19.76 -0.58
N SER A 568 7.88 -19.31 0.44
CA SER A 568 9.17 -18.63 0.28
C SER A 568 10.34 -19.63 0.21
N ARG A 569 11.50 -19.15 -0.25
CA ARG A 569 12.76 -19.94 -0.23
C ARG A 569 13.63 -19.66 1.00
N LEU A 570 13.05 -19.07 2.05
CA LEU A 570 13.78 -18.58 3.23
C LEU A 570 13.71 -19.53 4.42
N LYS A 571 13.39 -20.80 4.20
CA LYS A 571 13.42 -21.83 5.25
C LYS A 571 14.81 -21.87 5.90
N GLY A 572 14.86 -21.77 7.23
CA GLY A 572 16.10 -21.74 8.00
C GLY A 572 16.73 -20.34 8.16
N LYS A 573 16.24 -19.32 7.44
CA LYS A 573 16.70 -17.91 7.55
C LYS A 573 15.66 -16.98 8.18
N VAL A 574 14.39 -17.35 8.08
CA VAL A 574 13.28 -16.68 8.75
C VAL A 574 12.32 -17.72 9.31
N ARG A 575 11.52 -17.33 10.31
CA ARG A 575 10.47 -18.18 10.86
C ARG A 575 9.28 -18.19 9.91
N LEU A 576 8.99 -19.36 9.34
CA LEU A 576 7.83 -19.55 8.47
C LEU A 576 6.53 -19.66 9.29
N ARG A 577 5.44 -19.15 8.73
CA ARG A 577 4.09 -19.09 9.29
C ARG A 577 3.10 -19.45 8.19
N THR A 578 2.03 -20.17 8.50
CA THR A 578 1.05 -20.62 7.49
C THR A 578 0.28 -19.46 6.87
N PHE A 579 -0.14 -18.49 7.68
CA PHE A 579 -1.05 -17.39 7.31
C PHE A 579 -0.58 -16.01 7.84
N PRO A 580 0.65 -15.57 7.47
CA PRO A 580 1.11 -14.22 7.83
C PRO A 580 0.27 -13.16 7.12
N LYS A 581 0.20 -11.95 7.69
CA LYS A 581 -0.33 -10.78 6.96
C LYS A 581 0.54 -10.51 5.74
N ILE A 582 -0.07 -10.14 4.61
CA ILE A 582 0.63 -9.73 3.38
C ILE A 582 0.20 -8.32 3.00
N ASP A 583 1.16 -7.45 2.70
CA ASP A 583 0.91 -6.07 2.27
C ASP A 583 1.47 -5.87 0.85
N LEU A 584 0.64 -5.32 -0.04
CA LEU A 584 1.01 -4.90 -1.38
C LEU A 584 1.04 -3.37 -1.43
N THR A 585 2.21 -2.76 -1.58
CA THR A 585 2.35 -1.30 -1.61
C THR A 585 2.79 -0.84 -2.98
N ILE A 586 1.93 -0.08 -3.67
CA ILE A 586 2.15 0.45 -5.00
C ILE A 586 2.60 1.90 -4.86
N LEU A 587 3.86 2.18 -5.20
CA LEU A 587 4.44 3.51 -5.08
C LEU A 587 4.12 4.38 -6.31
N PRO A 588 4.20 5.72 -6.19
CA PRO A 588 4.01 6.63 -7.30
C PRO A 588 4.92 6.32 -8.50
N PRO A 589 4.44 6.51 -9.74
CA PRO A 589 5.25 6.28 -10.94
C PRO A 589 6.50 7.16 -10.95
N ARG A 590 7.64 6.58 -11.33
CA ARG A 590 8.93 7.29 -11.47
C ARG A 590 9.43 7.23 -12.91
N ARG A 591 10.12 8.29 -13.32
CA ARG A 591 10.90 8.35 -14.56
C ARG A 591 12.35 8.61 -14.21
N PHE A 592 13.27 8.02 -14.96
CA PHE A 592 14.68 8.36 -14.89
C PHE A 592 15.22 8.51 -16.31
N GLU A 593 16.16 9.44 -16.47
CA GLU A 593 16.90 9.60 -17.70
C GLU A 593 18.13 8.69 -17.69
N VAL A 594 18.39 8.07 -18.83
CA VAL A 594 19.53 7.18 -19.03
C VAL A 594 20.57 7.89 -19.89
N THR A 595 21.62 8.38 -19.26
CA THR A 595 22.76 9.02 -19.92
C THR A 595 23.83 8.00 -20.32
N GLY A 596 24.49 8.20 -21.46
CA GLY A 596 25.65 7.42 -21.88
C GLY A 596 25.87 7.44 -23.38
N ASP A 597 27.13 7.49 -23.79
CA ASP A 597 27.53 7.66 -25.20
C ASP A 597 27.39 6.35 -25.98
N THR A 598 27.53 5.20 -25.31
CA THR A 598 27.40 3.87 -25.91
C THR A 598 26.17 3.12 -25.41
N ALA A 599 25.65 2.20 -26.23
CA ALA A 599 24.54 1.32 -25.85
C ALA A 599 24.84 0.48 -24.60
N ARG A 600 26.12 0.11 -24.38
CA ARG A 600 26.58 -0.62 -23.19
C ARG A 600 26.53 0.26 -21.94
N GLN A 601 27.02 1.50 -22.02
CA GLN A 601 26.97 2.45 -20.91
C GLN A 601 25.53 2.80 -20.54
N ARG A 602 24.66 3.08 -21.53
CA ARG A 602 23.23 3.31 -21.28
C ARG A 602 22.57 2.13 -20.57
N ARG A 603 22.88 0.89 -20.99
CA ARG A 603 22.37 -0.31 -20.32
C ARG A 603 22.80 -0.40 -18.87
N ALA A 604 24.09 -0.17 -18.59
CA ALA A 604 24.60 -0.16 -17.21
C ALA A 604 23.96 0.95 -16.36
N ALA A 605 23.80 2.15 -16.92
CA ALA A 605 23.17 3.28 -16.24
C ALA A 605 21.68 3.00 -15.92
N ALA A 606 20.93 2.44 -16.88
CA ALA A 606 19.54 2.02 -16.67
C ALA A 606 19.42 0.95 -15.57
N GLY A 607 20.35 -0.01 -15.53
CA GLY A 607 20.41 -1.03 -14.47
C GLY A 607 20.68 -0.44 -13.10
N ALA A 608 21.65 0.48 -12.98
CA ALA A 608 21.96 1.17 -11.73
C ALA A 608 20.78 2.01 -11.21
N LYS A 609 20.12 2.79 -12.10
CA LYS A 609 18.93 3.57 -11.74
C LYS A 609 17.76 2.68 -11.35
N LEU A 610 17.56 1.56 -12.04
CA LEU A 610 16.53 0.59 -11.64
C LEU A 610 16.82 -0.02 -10.27
N TYR A 611 18.09 -0.35 -9.99
CA TYR A 611 18.48 -0.82 -8.66
C TYR A 611 18.18 0.24 -7.58
N ASP A 612 18.45 1.51 -7.85
CA ASP A 612 18.12 2.61 -6.93
C ASP A 612 16.61 2.68 -6.68
N VAL A 613 15.78 2.57 -7.72
CA VAL A 613 14.32 2.50 -7.60
C VAL A 613 13.88 1.31 -6.74
N MET A 614 14.48 0.13 -6.93
CA MET A 614 14.16 -1.06 -6.15
C MET A 614 14.60 -0.95 -4.68
N SER A 615 15.78 -0.39 -4.43
CA SER A 615 16.31 -0.19 -3.07
C SER A 615 15.53 0.90 -2.33
N ASP A 616 15.21 2.01 -2.99
CA ASP A 616 14.34 3.07 -2.48
C ASP A 616 12.94 2.54 -2.18
N MET A 617 12.38 1.69 -3.05
CA MET A 617 11.08 1.08 -2.83
C MET A 617 11.08 0.24 -1.54
N ILE A 618 12.13 -0.57 -1.31
CA ILE A 618 12.28 -1.33 -0.07
C ILE A 618 12.44 -0.38 1.13
N PHE A 619 13.23 0.68 1.02
CA PHE A 619 13.39 1.59 2.14
C PHE A 619 12.09 2.37 2.47
N ALA A 620 11.49 3.04 1.48
CA ALA A 620 10.33 3.94 1.63
C ALA A 620 9.08 3.25 2.19
N THR A 621 8.99 1.93 2.05
CA THR A 621 7.86 1.12 2.53
C THR A 621 8.20 0.33 3.80
N SER A 622 9.40 0.51 4.37
CA SER A 622 9.77 -0.11 5.63
C SER A 622 9.34 0.74 6.83
N ASP A 623 8.92 0.08 7.91
CA ASP A 623 8.37 0.75 9.08
C ASP A 623 9.47 1.41 9.95
N THR A 624 9.52 2.74 9.87
CA THR A 624 10.35 3.62 10.69
C THR A 624 9.54 4.36 11.77
N ASP A 625 8.21 4.18 11.80
CA ASP A 625 7.27 4.92 12.65
C ASP A 625 7.02 4.20 13.98
N ARG A 626 8.11 3.77 14.61
CA ARG A 626 8.10 3.01 15.86
C ARG A 626 9.34 3.30 16.71
N THR A 627 9.30 2.89 17.98
CA THR A 627 10.46 2.98 18.87
C THR A 627 11.40 1.79 18.65
N LEU A 628 12.66 1.92 19.08
CA LEU A 628 13.64 0.81 19.07
C LEU A 628 13.16 -0.37 19.93
N TYR A 629 12.46 -0.10 21.04
CA TYR A 629 11.91 -1.16 21.88
C TYR A 629 10.78 -1.91 21.17
N GLN A 630 9.90 -1.20 20.45
CA GLN A 630 8.88 -1.85 19.63
C GLN A 630 9.52 -2.66 18.49
N ALA A 631 10.56 -2.13 17.82
CA ALA A 631 11.29 -2.87 16.81
C ALA A 631 11.96 -4.15 17.36
N LEU A 632 12.45 -4.13 18.61
CA LEU A 632 12.96 -5.33 19.29
C LEU A 632 11.85 -6.38 19.53
N VAL A 633 10.65 -5.94 19.93
CA VAL A 633 9.49 -6.82 20.09
C VAL A 633 9.09 -7.43 18.74
N ASP A 634 9.03 -6.61 17.69
CA ASP A 634 8.69 -7.07 16.35
C ASP A 634 9.74 -8.06 15.82
N ALA A 635 11.03 -7.81 16.05
CA ALA A 635 12.12 -8.73 15.72
C ALA A 635 11.98 -10.07 16.48
N SER A 636 11.64 -10.03 17.78
CA SER A 636 11.34 -11.24 18.55
C SER A 636 10.15 -12.02 17.98
N ASP A 637 9.11 -11.34 17.51
CA ASP A 637 7.95 -12.00 16.90
C ASP A 637 8.33 -12.64 15.55
N ILE A 638 9.06 -11.90 14.71
CA ILE A 638 9.54 -12.32 13.38
C ILE A 638 10.49 -13.51 13.50
N HIS A 639 11.53 -13.43 14.33
CA HIS A 639 12.61 -14.42 14.39
C HIS A 639 12.39 -15.49 15.47
N GLY A 640 11.48 -15.26 16.41
CA GLY A 640 11.14 -16.17 17.50
C GLY A 640 11.84 -15.84 18.82
N SER A 641 11.09 -15.89 19.92
CA SER A 641 11.58 -15.52 21.27
C SER A 641 12.69 -16.42 21.82
N ARG A 642 12.85 -17.63 21.28
CA ARG A 642 13.91 -18.56 21.71
C ARG A 642 15.23 -18.36 20.95
N THR A 643 15.24 -17.54 19.90
CA THR A 643 16.41 -17.34 19.05
C THR A 643 17.51 -16.61 19.82
N PRO A 644 18.72 -17.19 19.95
CA PRO A 644 19.92 -16.52 20.48
C PRO A 644 20.23 -15.28 19.65
N ILE A 645 20.41 -14.11 20.28
CA ILE A 645 20.58 -12.86 19.54
C ILE A 645 21.75 -11.99 20.04
N VAL A 646 22.04 -12.02 21.34
CA VAL A 646 23.24 -11.37 21.90
C VAL A 646 24.10 -12.43 22.58
N GLU A 647 25.40 -12.29 22.45
CA GLU A 647 26.40 -13.06 23.18
C GLU A 647 27.53 -12.13 23.60
N ASP A 648 28.21 -12.44 24.70
CA ASP A 648 29.40 -11.70 25.14
C ASP A 648 30.64 -12.60 25.17
N VAL A 649 31.77 -12.03 25.61
CA VAL A 649 33.07 -12.69 25.70
C VAL A 649 33.06 -13.98 26.54
N LYS A 650 32.10 -14.16 27.46
CA LYS A 650 31.97 -15.39 28.26
C LYS A 650 31.24 -16.51 27.51
N ARG A 651 30.85 -16.28 26.25
CA ARG A 651 30.00 -17.16 25.42
C ARG A 651 28.62 -17.42 26.04
N GLU A 652 28.18 -16.50 26.91
CA GLU A 652 26.83 -16.53 27.47
C GLU A 652 25.86 -15.92 26.46
N SER A 653 24.96 -16.74 25.92
CA SER A 653 23.99 -16.27 24.94
C SER A 653 22.63 -15.91 25.54
N VAL A 654 22.14 -14.75 25.14
CA VAL A 654 20.83 -14.19 25.48
C VAL A 654 19.92 -14.29 24.26
N SER A 655 18.78 -14.97 24.42
CA SER A 655 17.72 -14.99 23.41
C SER A 655 16.85 -13.75 23.45
N TYR A 656 16.09 -13.47 22.39
CA TYR A 656 15.11 -12.36 22.38
C TYR A 656 14.19 -12.36 23.60
N GLY A 657 13.63 -13.51 23.97
CA GLY A 657 12.72 -13.63 25.11
C GLY A 657 13.42 -13.33 26.44
N ARG A 658 14.68 -13.73 26.59
CA ARG A 658 15.50 -13.39 27.77
C ARG A 658 15.87 -11.91 27.79
N LEU A 659 16.20 -11.32 26.64
CA LEU A 659 16.50 -9.90 26.51
C LEU A 659 15.26 -9.02 26.83
N LEU A 660 14.09 -9.38 26.30
CA LEU A 660 12.82 -8.72 26.64
C LEU A 660 12.46 -8.89 28.12
N THR A 661 12.64 -10.08 28.68
CA THR A 661 12.40 -10.33 30.11
C THR A 661 13.36 -9.52 30.99
N GLY A 662 14.65 -9.52 30.64
CA GLY A 662 15.70 -8.79 31.34
C GLY A 662 15.48 -7.27 31.28
N SER A 663 15.14 -6.74 30.11
CA SER A 663 14.83 -5.30 29.95
C SER A 663 13.61 -4.88 30.78
N ILE A 664 12.56 -5.71 30.86
CA ILE A 664 11.39 -5.42 31.72
C ILE A 664 11.75 -5.48 33.21
N ALA A 665 12.56 -6.45 33.61
CA ALA A 665 12.98 -6.61 35.02
C ALA A 665 13.88 -5.44 35.46
N LEU A 666 14.91 -5.12 34.67
CA LEU A 666 15.80 -3.97 34.92
C LEU A 666 15.05 -2.65 34.84
N GLY A 667 14.18 -2.46 33.83
CA GLY A 667 13.40 -1.23 33.68
C GLY A 667 12.49 -0.97 34.88
N ARG A 668 11.90 -2.02 35.47
CA ARG A 668 11.14 -1.87 36.73
C ARG A 668 12.00 -1.41 37.90
N ALA A 669 13.25 -1.86 37.98
CA ALA A 669 14.18 -1.44 39.03
C ALA A 669 14.72 -0.02 38.80
N PHE A 670 14.85 0.42 37.54
CA PHE A 670 15.25 1.79 37.19
C PHE A 670 14.11 2.81 37.32
N ALA A 671 12.85 2.40 37.15
CA ALA A 671 11.70 3.29 37.19
C ALA A 671 11.57 4.15 38.47
N PRO A 672 11.79 3.65 39.70
CA PRO A 672 11.68 4.48 40.92
C PRO A 672 12.85 5.45 41.13
N ILE A 673 13.96 5.27 40.41
CA ILE A 673 15.19 6.06 40.58
C ILE A 673 15.50 7.00 39.41
N THR A 674 14.62 7.04 38.40
CA THR A 674 14.74 7.89 37.20
C THR A 674 13.39 8.48 36.85
N VAL A 675 13.36 9.54 36.04
CA VAL A 675 12.15 10.22 35.58
C VAL A 675 11.86 9.87 34.11
N PRO A 676 10.59 9.75 33.66
CA PRO A 676 10.29 9.59 32.24
C PRO A 676 10.91 10.71 31.40
N GLY A 677 11.54 10.36 30.27
CA GLY A 677 12.24 11.28 29.38
C GLY A 677 13.66 11.67 29.82
N GLU A 678 14.09 11.33 31.03
CA GLU A 678 15.43 11.66 31.55
C GLU A 678 16.55 10.95 30.75
N ALA A 679 17.66 11.67 30.55
CA ALA A 679 18.90 11.11 30.05
C ALA A 679 19.67 10.38 31.16
N VAL A 680 19.90 9.08 30.99
CA VAL A 680 20.59 8.22 31.95
C VAL A 680 21.92 7.77 31.36
N GLY A 681 23.02 8.10 32.04
CA GLY A 681 24.37 7.75 31.60
C GLY A 681 24.58 6.24 31.66
N LEU A 682 25.04 5.64 30.56
CA LEU A 682 25.51 4.26 30.52
C LEU A 682 27.03 4.25 30.36
N LEU A 683 27.74 3.80 31.39
CA LEU A 683 29.19 3.65 31.42
C LEU A 683 29.54 2.17 31.57
N LEU A 684 29.39 1.41 30.49
CA LEU A 684 29.52 -0.05 30.46
C LEU A 684 30.35 -0.51 29.25
N PRO A 685 31.06 -1.66 29.34
CA PRO A 685 31.81 -2.22 28.23
C PRO A 685 30.89 -2.99 27.28
N ASN A 686 31.43 -3.47 26.15
CA ASN A 686 30.72 -4.34 25.21
C ASN A 686 30.45 -5.74 25.81
N VAL A 687 29.35 -5.86 26.56
CA VAL A 687 28.87 -7.11 27.18
C VAL A 687 27.34 -7.20 27.13
N ASN A 688 26.75 -8.36 27.43
CA ASN A 688 25.29 -8.52 27.40
C ASN A 688 24.53 -7.47 28.26
N ALA A 689 25.13 -7.06 29.37
CA ALA A 689 24.54 -6.11 30.32
C ALA A 689 24.31 -4.71 29.74
N VAL A 690 25.15 -4.22 28.82
CA VAL A 690 24.94 -2.89 28.21
C VAL A 690 23.72 -2.89 27.29
N VAL A 691 23.51 -3.98 26.54
CA VAL A 691 22.33 -4.13 25.67
C VAL A 691 21.05 -4.27 26.50
N ALA A 692 21.09 -5.08 27.56
CA ALA A 692 19.95 -5.24 28.46
C ALA A 692 19.58 -3.92 29.15
N SER A 693 20.57 -3.15 29.60
CA SER A 693 20.37 -1.84 30.25
C SER A 693 19.87 -0.78 29.26
N PHE A 694 20.42 -0.76 28.05
CA PHE A 694 19.96 0.11 26.97
C PHE A 694 18.46 -0.11 26.69
N PHE A 695 18.04 -1.35 26.40
CA PHE A 695 16.63 -1.63 26.15
C PHE A 695 15.75 -1.55 27.39
N ALA A 696 16.30 -1.70 28.60
CA ALA A 696 15.57 -1.49 29.84
C ALA A 696 15.10 -0.03 29.97
N LEU A 697 16.03 0.91 29.79
CA LEU A 697 15.74 2.35 29.80
C LEU A 697 14.74 2.73 28.70
N GLN A 698 14.96 2.25 27.48
CA GLN A 698 14.02 2.44 26.36
C GLN A 698 12.62 1.92 26.67
N GLY A 699 12.54 0.71 27.26
CA GLY A 699 11.28 0.05 27.57
C GLY A 699 10.40 0.84 28.54
N ILE A 700 11.01 1.68 29.39
CA ILE A 700 10.33 2.57 30.34
C ILE A 700 10.36 4.05 29.92
N GLY A 701 10.76 4.36 28.68
CA GLY A 701 10.76 5.73 28.14
C GLY A 701 11.82 6.67 28.74
N ARG A 702 13.02 6.16 29.07
CA ARG A 702 14.22 6.94 29.41
C ARG A 702 15.20 6.91 28.24
N VAL A 703 16.10 7.89 28.17
CA VAL A 703 17.07 8.04 27.07
C VAL A 703 18.46 7.60 27.54
N PRO A 704 19.02 6.50 27.02
CA PRO A 704 20.42 6.16 27.26
C PRO A 704 21.38 7.25 26.72
N ALA A 705 22.28 7.75 27.57
CA ALA A 705 23.41 8.58 27.18
C ALA A 705 24.69 7.74 27.27
N MET A 706 25.28 7.37 26.13
CA MET A 706 26.41 6.45 26.11
C MET A 706 27.71 7.20 26.40
N LEU A 707 28.28 6.97 27.59
CA LEU A 707 29.45 7.72 28.07
C LEU A 707 30.76 7.06 27.60
N ASN A 708 31.65 7.87 27.03
CA ASN A 708 32.97 7.41 26.62
C ASN A 708 33.93 7.36 27.82
N TYR A 709 34.14 6.17 28.37
CA TYR A 709 35.04 5.94 29.50
C TYR A 709 36.54 6.12 29.17
N THR A 710 36.92 6.35 27.91
CA THR A 710 38.32 6.65 27.51
C THR A 710 38.60 8.15 27.39
N ALA A 711 37.58 9.01 27.44
CA ALA A 711 37.69 10.45 27.13
C ALA A 711 38.26 11.31 28.29
N GLY A 712 38.54 10.73 29.45
CA GLY A 712 39.00 11.43 30.65
C GLY A 712 37.88 12.15 31.42
N LEU A 713 38.16 12.56 32.66
CA LEU A 713 37.16 13.12 33.58
C LEU A 713 36.53 14.43 33.06
N ALA A 714 37.33 15.35 32.52
CA ALA A 714 36.84 16.64 32.02
C ALA A 714 35.84 16.48 30.87
N SER A 715 36.12 15.58 29.94
CA SER A 715 35.21 15.26 28.82
C SER A 715 33.91 14.62 29.31
N LEU A 716 33.99 13.73 30.30
CA LEU A 716 32.80 13.10 30.89
C LEU A 716 31.94 14.09 31.66
N ARG A 717 32.55 15.03 32.40
CA ARG A 717 31.86 16.14 33.06
C ARG A 717 31.10 17.00 32.03
N ALA A 718 31.78 17.39 30.95
CA ALA A 718 31.16 18.17 29.89
C ALA A 718 30.01 17.42 29.21
N ALA A 719 30.16 16.11 28.98
CA ALA A 719 29.11 15.25 28.44
C ALA A 719 27.89 15.16 29.37
N CYS A 720 28.11 14.93 30.67
CA CYS A 720 27.03 14.86 31.66
C CYS A 720 26.31 16.20 31.79
N THR A 721 27.06 17.31 31.77
CA THR A 721 26.50 18.67 31.79
C THR A 721 25.64 18.94 30.56
N ALA A 722 26.17 18.70 29.36
CA ALA A 722 25.47 18.96 28.10
C ALA A 722 24.13 18.22 28.01
N ALA A 723 24.10 16.96 28.46
CA ALA A 723 22.93 16.09 28.41
C ALA A 723 22.11 16.06 29.71
N GLU A 724 22.42 16.90 30.69
CA GLU A 724 21.78 16.93 32.01
C GLU A 724 21.68 15.55 32.69
N VAL A 725 22.73 14.73 32.53
CA VAL A 725 22.79 13.40 33.14
C VAL A 725 22.91 13.55 34.65
N ARG A 726 22.01 12.92 35.40
CA ARG A 726 22.03 12.90 36.89
C ARG A 726 22.42 11.54 37.45
N THR A 727 22.11 10.49 36.71
CA THR A 727 22.35 9.10 37.12
C THR A 727 23.23 8.40 36.08
N ILE A 728 24.29 7.74 36.55
CA ILE A 728 25.18 6.92 35.72
C ILE A 728 25.06 5.47 36.17
N VAL A 729 24.76 4.59 35.22
CA VAL A 729 24.70 3.13 35.42
C VAL A 729 26.01 2.51 34.96
N THR A 730 26.64 1.75 35.86
CA THR A 730 27.89 1.01 35.59
C THR A 730 27.89 -0.34 36.31
N ALA A 731 29.00 -1.08 36.28
CA ALA A 731 29.17 -2.37 36.95
C ALA A 731 30.51 -2.39 37.70
N ARG A 732 30.50 -2.85 38.97
CA ARG A 732 31.70 -2.84 39.84
C ARG A 732 32.85 -3.61 39.20
N ALA A 733 32.55 -4.77 38.61
CA ALA A 733 33.56 -5.58 37.92
C ALA A 733 34.24 -4.80 36.78
N PHE A 734 33.49 -3.98 36.04
CA PHE A 734 34.04 -3.15 34.98
C PHE A 734 34.86 -1.98 35.53
N VAL A 735 34.37 -1.29 36.56
CA VAL A 735 35.10 -0.18 37.22
C VAL A 735 36.50 -0.63 37.65
N THR A 736 36.60 -1.79 38.30
CA THR A 736 37.88 -2.36 38.73
C THR A 736 38.75 -2.75 37.53
N GLN A 737 38.18 -3.44 36.54
CA GLN A 737 38.95 -3.91 35.37
C GLN A 737 39.49 -2.77 34.51
N ALA A 738 38.72 -1.70 34.33
CA ALA A 738 39.08 -0.53 33.53
C ALA A 738 39.76 0.58 34.35
N LYS A 739 40.00 0.37 35.66
CA LYS A 739 40.62 1.33 36.57
C LYS A 739 39.92 2.70 36.61
N LEU A 740 38.59 2.70 36.69
CA LEU A 740 37.77 3.92 36.62
C LEU A 740 37.38 4.50 37.98
N SER A 741 37.92 3.97 39.09
CA SER A 741 37.51 4.36 40.45
C SER A 741 37.70 5.86 40.74
N GLU A 742 38.85 6.43 40.40
CA GLU A 742 39.14 7.86 40.61
C GLU A 742 38.23 8.76 39.76
N MET A 743 38.00 8.35 38.51
CA MET A 743 37.12 9.06 37.59
C MET A 743 35.68 9.09 38.11
N LEU A 744 35.16 7.97 38.63
CA LEU A 744 33.82 7.91 39.21
C LEU A 744 33.71 8.70 40.52
N ALA A 745 34.72 8.65 41.38
CA ALA A 745 34.77 9.49 42.58
C ALA A 745 34.72 10.99 42.23
N GLY A 746 35.41 11.39 41.15
CA GLY A 746 35.33 12.76 40.62
C GLY A 746 33.92 13.16 40.18
N LEU A 747 33.21 12.26 39.50
CA LEU A 747 31.82 12.49 39.08
C LEU A 747 30.83 12.50 40.26
N GLU A 748 31.03 11.64 41.27
CA GLU A 748 30.23 11.62 42.50
C GLU A 748 30.40 12.91 43.32
N ALA A 749 31.63 13.46 43.37
CA ALA A 749 31.90 14.72 44.06
C ALA A 749 31.15 15.92 43.46
N GLU A 750 30.69 15.81 42.21
CA GLU A 750 29.85 16.81 41.53
C GLU A 750 28.34 16.59 41.73
N GLY A 751 27.97 15.60 42.55
CA GLY A 751 26.57 15.28 42.84
C GLY A 751 25.91 14.31 41.86
N LEU A 752 26.68 13.67 40.97
CA LEU A 752 26.15 12.63 40.09
C LEU A 752 25.95 11.30 40.85
N ARG A 753 24.80 10.65 40.63
CA ARG A 753 24.49 9.38 41.28
C ARG A 753 25.04 8.20 40.48
N ILE A 754 25.93 7.42 41.08
CA ILE A 754 26.42 6.16 40.48
C ILE A 754 25.57 4.98 40.93
N LEU A 755 25.08 4.20 39.96
CA LEU A 755 24.26 3.03 40.15
C LEU A 755 24.99 1.80 39.62
N TYR A 756 25.24 0.83 40.49
CA TYR A 756 25.87 -0.43 40.11
C TYR A 756 24.83 -1.49 39.73
N LEU A 757 25.01 -2.13 38.58
CA LEU A 757 24.10 -3.18 38.08
C LEU A 757 24.00 -4.38 39.03
N GLU A 758 25.04 -4.68 39.80
CA GLU A 758 25.03 -5.72 40.82
C GLU A 758 24.00 -5.43 41.93
N ASP A 759 23.94 -4.18 42.40
CA ASP A 759 23.02 -3.73 43.46
C ASP A 759 21.57 -3.71 42.94
N VAL A 760 21.38 -3.24 41.70
CA VAL A 760 20.10 -3.28 41.00
C VAL A 760 19.64 -4.73 40.82
N GLY A 761 20.52 -5.62 40.39
CA GLY A 761 20.24 -7.03 40.21
C GLY A 761 19.83 -7.72 41.51
N ALA A 762 20.46 -7.38 42.63
CA ALA A 762 20.12 -7.89 43.96
C ALA A 762 18.71 -7.47 44.41
N SER A 763 18.23 -6.29 44.00
CA SER A 763 16.86 -5.83 44.29
C SER A 763 15.77 -6.63 43.54
N ILE A 764 16.14 -7.36 42.47
CA ILE A 764 15.17 -8.09 41.62
C ILE A 764 14.92 -9.50 42.21
N GLY A 765 13.92 -9.59 43.09
CA GLY A 765 13.47 -10.85 43.68
C GLY A 765 12.87 -11.86 42.67
N ARG A 766 12.73 -13.13 43.09
CA ARG A 766 12.21 -14.23 42.24
C ARG A 766 10.82 -13.93 41.65
N LEU A 767 9.93 -13.34 42.45
CA LEU A 767 8.59 -12.94 42.01
C LEU A 767 8.64 -11.84 40.94
N ALA A 768 9.57 -10.90 41.04
CA ALA A 768 9.76 -9.84 40.04
C ALA A 768 10.25 -10.44 38.70
N LYS A 769 11.16 -11.41 38.74
CA LYS A 769 11.61 -12.14 37.55
C LYS A 769 10.47 -12.91 36.88
N LEU A 770 9.64 -13.62 37.66
CA LEU A 770 8.46 -14.33 37.13
C LEU A 770 7.45 -13.36 36.52
N ARG A 771 7.16 -12.24 37.19
CA ARG A 771 6.28 -11.18 36.66
C ARG A 771 6.84 -10.58 35.36
N ALA A 772 8.16 -10.39 35.25
CA ALA A 772 8.80 -9.90 34.04
C ALA A 772 8.68 -10.92 32.89
N LEU A 773 8.88 -12.22 33.17
CA LEU A 773 8.74 -13.30 32.19
C LEU A 773 7.32 -13.36 31.63
N ILE A 774 6.31 -13.26 32.49
CA ILE A 774 4.89 -13.22 32.08
C ILE A 774 4.63 -11.94 31.29
N ALA A 775 5.11 -10.79 31.76
CA ALA A 775 4.90 -9.50 31.11
C ALA A 775 5.57 -9.38 29.73
N ALA A 776 6.64 -10.15 29.46
CA ALA A 776 7.34 -10.15 28.17
C ALA A 776 6.42 -10.55 27.00
N ARG A 777 5.38 -11.35 27.24
CA ARG A 777 4.37 -11.71 26.22
C ARG A 777 3.56 -10.51 25.71
N TRP A 778 3.47 -9.45 26.51
CA TRP A 778 2.75 -8.22 26.18
C TRP A 778 3.69 -7.00 26.17
N ALA A 779 4.98 -7.21 25.93
CA ALA A 779 6.01 -6.17 25.99
C ALA A 779 5.64 -4.93 25.15
N GLY A 780 5.22 -5.13 23.88
CA GLY A 780 4.81 -4.04 23.00
C GLY A 780 3.60 -3.26 23.54
N GLN A 781 2.54 -3.96 23.97
CA GLN A 781 1.33 -3.31 24.48
C GLN A 781 1.57 -2.54 25.79
N ARG A 782 2.51 -3.02 26.64
CA ARG A 782 2.93 -2.31 27.85
C ARG A 782 3.78 -1.09 27.51
N HIS A 783 4.73 -1.21 26.58
CA HIS A 783 5.57 -0.11 26.17
C HIS A 783 4.76 1.05 25.57
N ARG A 784 3.71 0.75 24.79
CA ARG A 784 2.77 1.75 24.24
C ARG A 784 2.12 2.67 25.29
N ARG A 785 2.06 2.26 26.57
CA ARG A 785 1.51 3.09 27.66
C ARG A 785 2.36 4.32 27.95
N TYR A 786 3.65 4.28 27.65
CA TYR A 786 4.55 5.43 27.81
C TYR A 786 4.40 6.47 26.69
N ARG A 787 3.65 6.17 25.62
CA ARG A 787 3.35 7.10 24.51
C ARG A 787 4.60 7.80 23.93
N VAL A 788 5.72 7.09 23.88
CA VAL A 788 6.97 7.60 23.32
C VAL A 788 6.83 7.76 21.80
N SER A 789 7.09 8.96 21.30
CA SER A 789 7.09 9.25 19.85
C SER A 789 8.28 8.61 19.14
N PRO A 790 8.15 8.13 17.89
CA PRO A 790 9.31 7.74 17.07
C PRO A 790 10.34 8.86 16.88
N ASP A 791 9.90 10.12 16.92
CA ASP A 791 10.79 11.30 16.82
C ASP A 791 11.37 11.72 18.18
N ALA A 792 11.05 11.02 19.27
CA ALA A 792 11.67 11.27 20.57
C ALA A 792 13.14 10.80 20.58
N PRO A 793 14.02 11.42 21.40
CA PRO A 793 15.38 10.96 21.60
C PRO A 793 15.44 9.49 22.00
N ALA A 794 16.18 8.70 21.23
CA ALA A 794 16.46 7.31 21.54
C ALA A 794 17.81 7.15 22.21
N VAL A 795 18.84 7.88 21.80
CA VAL A 795 20.17 7.78 22.41
C VAL A 795 20.91 9.09 22.25
N ILE A 796 21.76 9.40 23.22
CA ILE A 796 22.73 10.49 23.16
C ILE A 796 24.13 9.87 23.05
N LEU A 797 24.86 10.23 22.00
CA LEU A 797 26.24 9.82 21.77
C LEU A 797 27.14 11.06 21.80
N PHE A 798 28.34 10.97 22.36
CA PHE A 798 29.22 12.14 22.48
C PHE A 798 30.32 12.13 21.44
N THR A 799 30.55 13.27 20.78
CA THR A 799 31.63 13.48 19.81
C THR A 799 32.52 14.63 20.25
N SER A 800 33.83 14.58 19.94
CA SER A 800 34.84 15.53 20.46
C SER A 800 34.68 16.97 19.94
N GLY A 801 33.88 17.22 18.89
CA GLY A 801 33.57 18.57 18.39
C GLY A 801 34.79 19.36 17.88
N SER A 802 34.54 20.42 17.09
CA SER A 802 35.59 21.37 16.65
C SER A 802 36.06 22.31 17.77
N GLU A 803 35.23 22.51 18.79
CA GLU A 803 35.41 23.46 19.90
C GLU A 803 36.17 22.87 21.11
N GLY A 804 36.63 21.62 21.03
CA GLY A 804 37.43 20.96 22.08
C GLY A 804 36.64 20.33 23.23
N LEU A 805 35.40 20.76 23.50
CA LEU A 805 34.49 20.10 24.44
C LEU A 805 33.52 19.13 23.73
N PRO A 806 33.23 17.95 24.32
CA PRO A 806 32.31 16.99 23.71
C PRO A 806 30.90 17.55 23.50
N LYS A 807 30.32 17.27 22.34
CA LYS A 807 28.92 17.59 21.99
C LYS A 807 28.09 16.32 22.00
N GLY A 808 26.90 16.36 22.60
CA GLY A 808 25.95 15.27 22.60
C GLY A 808 25.15 15.25 21.30
N VAL A 809 25.35 14.24 20.46
CA VAL A 809 24.54 13.97 19.28
C VAL A 809 23.27 13.22 19.70
N VAL A 810 22.12 13.86 19.52
CA VAL A 810 20.83 13.27 19.87
C VAL A 810 20.24 12.54 18.66
N LEU A 811 20.13 11.22 18.75
CA LEU A 811 19.54 10.38 17.72
C LEU A 811 18.14 9.93 18.14
N THR A 812 17.15 10.15 17.29
CA THR A 812 15.77 9.68 17.55
C THR A 812 15.63 8.19 17.24
N HIS A 813 14.50 7.60 17.65
CA HIS A 813 14.19 6.22 17.26
C HIS A 813 14.06 6.09 15.74
N ARG A 814 13.34 7.01 15.11
CA ARG A 814 13.11 7.03 13.66
C ARG A 814 14.44 7.13 12.91
N ASN A 815 15.38 7.99 13.33
CA ASN A 815 16.65 8.15 12.61
C ASN A 815 17.53 6.89 12.65
N LEU A 816 17.60 6.22 13.81
CA LEU A 816 18.33 4.96 13.96
C LEU A 816 17.70 3.83 13.15
N LEU A 817 16.38 3.68 13.24
CA LEU A 817 15.66 2.67 12.46
C LEU A 817 15.78 2.93 10.95
N ALA A 818 15.72 4.20 10.53
CA ALA A 818 15.94 4.58 9.15
C ALA A 818 17.33 4.11 8.68
N ASN A 819 18.41 4.37 9.44
CA ASN A 819 19.74 3.94 9.03
C ASN A 819 19.90 2.42 8.97
N CYS A 820 19.34 1.68 9.93
CA CYS A 820 19.32 0.22 9.88
C CYS A 820 18.59 -0.30 8.64
N LEU A 821 17.41 0.26 8.32
CA LEU A 821 16.59 -0.16 7.18
C LEU A 821 17.17 0.27 5.83
N GLN A 822 17.85 1.43 5.76
CA GLN A 822 18.59 1.87 4.59
C GLN A 822 19.71 0.86 4.22
N LEU A 823 20.42 0.35 5.22
CA LEU A 823 21.44 -0.69 5.03
C LEU A 823 20.83 -2.03 4.61
N SER A 824 19.76 -2.48 5.29
CA SER A 824 19.07 -3.73 4.95
C SER A 824 18.37 -3.70 3.58
N ALA A 825 18.12 -2.51 3.02
CA ALA A 825 17.63 -2.35 1.65
C ALA A 825 18.71 -2.59 0.57
N ARG A 826 19.98 -2.74 0.96
CA ARG A 826 21.13 -2.93 0.03
C ARG A 826 22.00 -4.14 0.34
N ILE A 827 22.02 -4.58 1.60
CA ILE A 827 22.86 -5.66 2.10
C ILE A 827 21.97 -6.70 2.78
N ASP A 828 22.26 -7.98 2.58
CA ASP A 828 21.45 -9.10 3.03
C ASP A 828 21.79 -9.58 4.45
N PHE A 829 21.40 -8.82 5.46
CA PHE A 829 21.49 -9.25 6.86
C PHE A 829 20.39 -10.27 7.18
N ASN A 830 20.75 -11.47 7.63
CA ASN A 830 19.77 -12.49 7.99
C ASN A 830 20.25 -13.44 9.10
N SER A 831 19.37 -14.29 9.63
CA SER A 831 19.68 -15.10 10.81
C SER A 831 20.75 -16.17 10.62
N SER A 832 21.27 -16.38 9.40
CA SER A 832 22.47 -17.22 9.20
C SER A 832 23.77 -16.49 9.50
N ASP A 833 23.73 -15.19 9.78
CA ASP A 833 24.89 -14.39 10.08
C ASP A 833 25.22 -14.33 11.58
N VAL A 834 26.51 -14.10 11.84
CA VAL A 834 27.04 -13.77 13.16
C VAL A 834 27.94 -12.55 13.01
N VAL A 835 27.57 -11.45 13.67
CA VAL A 835 28.40 -10.25 13.78
C VAL A 835 29.37 -10.42 14.94
N LEU A 836 30.66 -10.24 14.69
CA LEU A 836 31.64 -9.99 15.76
C LEU A 836 31.81 -8.49 15.94
N ASN A 837 31.30 -7.97 17.05
CA ASN A 837 31.39 -6.56 17.39
C ASN A 837 32.43 -6.30 18.48
N ALA A 838 33.65 -6.00 18.04
CA ALA A 838 34.72 -5.51 18.90
C ALA A 838 34.75 -3.97 19.01
N LEU A 839 33.90 -3.25 18.27
CA LEU A 839 33.89 -1.80 18.27
C LEU A 839 33.09 -1.26 19.46
N PRO A 840 33.55 -0.21 20.15
CA PRO A 840 32.89 0.24 21.37
C PRO A 840 31.45 0.72 21.13
N VAL A 841 30.50 0.26 21.96
CA VAL A 841 29.08 0.62 21.83
C VAL A 841 28.73 2.04 22.28
N PHE A 842 29.68 2.78 22.85
CA PHE A 842 29.52 4.22 23.08
C PHE A 842 29.85 5.07 21.84
N HIS A 843 30.32 4.44 20.75
CA HIS A 843 30.39 5.05 19.43
C HIS A 843 29.28 4.52 18.52
N SER A 844 28.78 5.37 17.62
CA SER A 844 27.69 5.02 16.70
C SER A 844 27.99 3.82 15.81
N PHE A 845 29.25 3.58 15.44
CA PHE A 845 29.61 2.45 14.58
C PHE A 845 29.44 1.11 15.33
N GLY A 846 29.92 1.03 16.58
CA GLY A 846 29.74 -0.15 17.43
C GLY A 846 28.31 -0.31 17.95
N LEU A 847 27.61 0.80 18.24
CA LEU A 847 26.22 0.77 18.68
C LEU A 847 25.28 0.38 17.54
N THR A 848 25.19 1.21 16.51
CA THR A 848 24.16 1.02 15.48
C THR A 848 24.54 -0.12 14.54
N GLY A 849 25.76 -0.10 13.98
CA GLY A 849 26.21 -1.13 13.04
C GLY A 849 26.47 -2.48 13.71
N GLY A 850 27.23 -2.47 14.81
CA GLY A 850 27.64 -3.69 15.51
C GLY A 850 26.60 -4.29 16.48
N THR A 851 25.58 -3.53 16.90
CA THR A 851 24.63 -3.99 17.93
C THR A 851 23.17 -3.85 17.52
N LEU A 852 22.69 -2.65 17.18
CA LEU A 852 21.26 -2.44 16.89
C LEU A 852 20.83 -3.08 15.56
N LEU A 853 21.56 -2.83 14.47
CA LEU A 853 21.31 -3.43 13.16
C LEU A 853 21.20 -4.96 13.23
N PRO A 854 22.17 -5.70 13.83
CA PRO A 854 22.06 -7.15 13.90
C PRO A 854 20.89 -7.61 14.76
N ILE A 855 20.72 -7.04 15.96
CA ILE A 855 19.63 -7.42 16.87
C ILE A 855 18.26 -7.17 16.23
N LEU A 856 18.07 -6.07 15.51
CA LEU A 856 16.78 -5.76 14.89
C LEU A 856 16.52 -6.54 13.60
N SER A 857 17.57 -7.11 12.98
CA SER A 857 17.48 -7.88 11.73
C SER A 857 17.52 -9.41 11.96
N GLY A 858 17.55 -9.87 13.22
CA GLY A 858 17.63 -11.30 13.51
C GLY A 858 19.02 -11.92 13.38
N VAL A 859 20.06 -11.10 13.30
CA VAL A 859 21.46 -11.52 13.22
C VAL A 859 22.04 -11.58 14.64
N ARG A 860 22.70 -12.70 14.99
CA ARG A 860 23.37 -12.82 16.29
C ARG A 860 24.56 -11.85 16.34
N THR A 861 24.69 -11.09 17.42
CA THR A 861 25.88 -10.26 17.66
C THR A 861 26.67 -10.79 18.86
N LEU A 862 27.97 -10.97 18.66
CA LEU A 862 28.96 -11.32 19.68
C LEU A 862 29.71 -10.05 20.07
N LEU A 863 29.51 -9.61 21.31
CA LEU A 863 30.13 -8.42 21.87
C LEU A 863 31.50 -8.75 22.47
N TYR A 864 32.51 -8.01 22.05
CA TYR A 864 33.86 -8.11 22.59
C TYR A 864 34.34 -6.77 23.17
N PRO A 865 34.87 -6.71 24.42
CA PRO A 865 35.15 -5.47 25.14
C PRO A 865 36.14 -4.49 24.51
N SER A 866 37.08 -4.95 23.68
CA SER A 866 38.17 -4.10 23.19
C SER A 866 38.63 -4.48 21.78
N PRO A 867 38.66 -3.53 20.82
CA PRO A 867 39.20 -3.78 19.49
C PRO A 867 40.74 -3.82 19.49
N LEU A 868 41.40 -3.43 20.59
CA LEU A 868 42.85 -3.35 20.68
C LEU A 868 43.52 -4.73 20.90
N HIS A 869 42.74 -5.76 21.18
CA HIS A 869 43.25 -7.11 21.40
C HIS A 869 43.52 -7.83 20.08
N TYR A 870 44.54 -7.37 19.34
CA TYR A 870 44.80 -7.79 17.96
C TYR A 870 45.04 -9.29 17.75
N ARG A 871 45.46 -10.03 18.79
CA ARG A 871 45.59 -11.50 18.75
C ARG A 871 44.29 -12.24 19.03
N ILE A 872 43.42 -11.69 19.89
CA ILE A 872 42.23 -12.38 20.36
C ILE A 872 41.08 -12.24 19.37
N VAL A 873 40.91 -11.05 18.77
CA VAL A 873 39.80 -10.79 17.85
C VAL A 873 39.81 -11.73 16.62
N PRO A 874 40.94 -12.01 15.95
CA PRO A 874 40.97 -12.99 14.86
C PRO A 874 40.61 -14.41 15.32
N ALA A 875 41.21 -14.87 16.42
CA ALA A 875 40.90 -16.19 16.99
C ALA A 875 39.42 -16.31 17.40
N LEU A 876 38.82 -15.23 17.90
CA LEU A 876 37.41 -15.18 18.26
C LEU A 876 36.50 -15.16 17.02
N ALA A 877 36.91 -14.49 15.93
CA ALA A 877 36.19 -14.55 14.66
C ALA A 877 36.10 -15.99 14.15
N TYR A 878 37.19 -16.75 14.29
CA TYR A 878 37.24 -18.18 13.99
C TYR A 878 36.33 -19.00 14.92
N ASP A 879 36.51 -18.90 16.24
CA ASP A 879 35.72 -19.66 17.24
C ASP A 879 34.21 -19.40 17.13
N ALA A 880 33.83 -18.15 16.86
CA ALA A 880 32.45 -17.75 16.77
C ALA A 880 31.81 -18.03 15.40
N ASN A 881 32.57 -18.47 14.40
CA ASN A 881 32.14 -18.53 13.01
C ASN A 881 31.52 -17.20 12.55
N ALA A 882 32.21 -16.10 12.88
CA ALA A 882 31.74 -14.76 12.55
C ALA A 882 31.66 -14.62 11.02
N THR A 883 30.51 -14.15 10.53
CA THR A 883 30.30 -13.90 9.10
C THR A 883 30.44 -12.42 8.74
N ILE A 884 30.33 -11.54 9.73
CA ILE A 884 30.40 -10.09 9.57
C ILE A 884 31.34 -9.48 10.60
N LEU A 885 32.26 -8.64 10.14
CA LEU A 885 33.17 -7.86 10.98
C LEU A 885 33.10 -6.37 10.62
N PHE A 886 33.08 -5.52 11.64
CA PHE A 886 33.21 -4.07 11.50
C PHE A 886 34.57 -3.62 12.03
N GLY A 887 35.21 -2.67 11.37
CA GLY A 887 36.53 -2.17 11.81
C GLY A 887 36.92 -0.82 11.21
N THR A 888 37.92 -0.20 11.80
CA THR A 888 38.69 0.87 11.15
C THR A 888 39.87 0.25 10.43
N ASP A 889 40.51 0.99 9.52
CA ASP A 889 41.73 0.53 8.88
C ASP A 889 42.83 0.20 9.89
N THR A 890 42.98 1.01 10.94
CA THR A 890 43.91 0.76 12.04
C THR A 890 43.68 -0.61 12.68
N PHE A 891 42.43 -0.93 13.03
CA PHE A 891 42.12 -2.21 13.68
C PHE A 891 42.26 -3.40 12.72
N LEU A 892 41.76 -3.27 11.50
CA LEU A 892 41.85 -4.32 10.48
C LEU A 892 43.31 -4.64 10.15
N SER A 893 44.17 -3.62 10.00
CA SER A 893 45.60 -3.81 9.79
C SER A 893 46.27 -4.51 10.98
N GLY A 894 45.91 -4.13 12.21
CA GLY A 894 46.37 -4.79 13.43
C GLY A 894 45.97 -6.26 13.50
N TYR A 895 44.71 -6.58 13.19
CA TYR A 895 44.20 -7.95 13.13
C TYR A 895 44.92 -8.76 12.05
N ALA A 896 45.04 -8.23 10.83
CA ALA A 896 45.67 -8.92 9.72
C ALA A 896 47.13 -9.31 9.99
N ARG A 897 47.86 -8.48 10.75
CA ARG A 897 49.24 -8.75 11.17
C ARG A 897 49.33 -9.97 12.09
N MET A 898 48.36 -10.13 13.00
CA MET A 898 48.40 -11.18 14.03
C MET A 898 47.64 -12.45 13.64
N ALA A 899 46.67 -12.35 12.74
CA ALA A 899 45.81 -13.46 12.36
C ALA A 899 46.56 -14.54 11.57
N HIS A 900 46.20 -15.80 11.79
CA HIS A 900 46.49 -16.88 10.86
C HIS A 900 45.63 -16.73 9.59
N GLY A 901 46.11 -17.21 8.43
CA GLY A 901 45.40 -17.10 7.14
C GLY A 901 43.99 -17.72 7.15
N TYR A 902 43.71 -18.60 8.11
CA TYR A 902 42.44 -19.30 8.26
C TYR A 902 41.48 -18.68 9.29
N ASP A 903 41.91 -17.70 10.09
CA ASP A 903 41.10 -17.16 11.20
C ASP A 903 39.78 -16.50 10.71
N PHE A 904 39.77 -16.05 9.46
CA PHE A 904 38.65 -15.33 8.86
C PHE A 904 37.85 -16.15 7.83
N TYR A 905 37.98 -17.48 7.83
CA TYR A 905 37.43 -18.35 6.77
C TYR A 905 35.91 -18.24 6.56
N SER A 906 35.14 -17.90 7.60
CA SER A 906 33.67 -17.78 7.57
C SER A 906 33.18 -16.35 7.32
N LEU A 907 34.08 -15.35 7.39
CA LEU A 907 33.71 -13.96 7.11
C LEU A 907 33.30 -13.83 5.64
N ARG A 908 32.14 -13.22 5.41
CA ARG A 908 31.68 -12.83 4.08
C ARG A 908 31.68 -11.31 3.89
N TYR A 909 31.51 -10.55 4.97
CA TYR A 909 31.50 -9.09 4.94
C TYR A 909 32.46 -8.49 5.97
N ILE A 910 33.32 -7.59 5.49
CA ILE A 910 34.15 -6.72 6.32
C ILE A 910 33.79 -5.29 5.96
N PHE A 911 33.13 -4.58 6.87
CA PHE A 911 32.80 -3.17 6.70
C PHE A 911 33.83 -2.31 7.38
N ALA A 912 34.51 -1.48 6.60
CA ALA A 912 35.49 -0.53 7.10
C ALA A 912 34.95 0.89 7.05
N GLY A 913 35.14 1.64 8.12
CA GLY A 913 34.68 3.03 8.21
C GLY A 913 35.48 3.82 9.23
N ALA A 914 35.04 5.06 9.49
CA ALA A 914 35.69 6.06 10.33
C ALA A 914 37.06 6.57 9.84
N GLU A 915 37.86 5.76 9.15
CA GLU A 915 39.16 6.11 8.56
C GLU A 915 39.25 5.68 7.10
N ARG A 916 40.15 6.30 6.33
CA ARG A 916 40.45 5.85 4.97
C ARG A 916 41.19 4.52 5.05
N VAL A 917 40.75 3.53 4.25
CA VAL A 917 41.42 2.24 4.18
C VAL A 917 42.65 2.33 3.30
N ARG A 918 43.80 1.92 3.85
CA ARG A 918 45.08 1.91 3.14
C ARG A 918 45.08 0.83 2.05
N PRO A 919 45.69 1.10 0.88
CA PRO A 919 45.86 0.09 -0.17
C PRO A 919 46.48 -1.21 0.34
N GLU A 920 47.47 -1.12 1.24
CA GLU A 920 48.18 -2.27 1.81
C GLU A 920 47.24 -3.13 2.67
N THR A 921 46.36 -2.51 3.46
CA THR A 921 45.34 -3.23 4.24
C THR A 921 44.40 -3.98 3.31
N ARG A 922 43.93 -3.35 2.22
CA ARG A 922 43.07 -4.02 1.23
C ARG A 922 43.76 -5.17 0.52
N ALA A 923 45.01 -4.98 0.09
CA ALA A 923 45.80 -6.02 -0.55
C ALA A 923 46.00 -7.20 0.41
N THR A 924 46.39 -6.93 1.66
CA THR A 924 46.57 -7.97 2.68
C THR A 924 45.30 -8.80 2.88
N TYR A 925 44.13 -8.16 3.00
CA TYR A 925 42.89 -8.91 3.18
C TYR A 925 42.47 -9.72 1.94
N ALA A 926 42.70 -9.18 0.74
CA ALA A 926 42.42 -9.87 -0.50
C ALA A 926 43.34 -11.08 -0.71
N GLU A 927 44.65 -10.93 -0.47
CA GLU A 927 45.66 -11.95 -0.75
C GLU A 927 45.76 -13.00 0.35
N LYS A 928 45.79 -12.58 1.62
CA LYS A 928 45.98 -13.49 2.77
C LYS A 928 44.70 -14.24 3.15
N PHE A 929 43.53 -13.59 3.03
CA PHE A 929 42.26 -14.15 3.49
C PHE A 929 41.23 -14.36 2.37
N GLY A 930 41.46 -13.87 1.15
CA GLY A 930 40.47 -13.93 0.06
C GLY A 930 39.27 -13.00 0.25
N LEU A 931 39.40 -11.97 1.10
CA LEU A 931 38.28 -11.13 1.53
C LEU A 931 38.39 -9.71 1.01
N ARG A 932 37.26 -9.18 0.54
CA ARG A 932 37.14 -7.79 0.09
C ARG A 932 36.62 -6.91 1.23
N ILE A 933 37.34 -5.85 1.54
CA ILE A 933 36.90 -4.80 2.47
C ILE A 933 35.88 -3.89 1.76
N LEU A 934 34.72 -3.70 2.38
CA LEU A 934 33.67 -2.80 1.94
C LEU A 934 33.79 -1.47 2.70
N GLU A 935 34.40 -0.48 2.06
CA GLU A 935 34.55 0.86 2.64
C GLU A 935 33.19 1.57 2.71
N GLY A 936 32.91 2.21 3.85
CA GLY A 936 31.72 3.02 4.08
C GLY A 936 32.08 4.34 4.75
N TYR A 937 31.25 5.34 4.48
CA TYR A 937 31.35 6.68 5.04
C TYR A 937 30.18 6.93 5.97
N GLY A 938 30.48 7.52 7.13
CA GLY A 938 29.49 7.83 8.12
C GLY A 938 29.99 8.82 9.15
N ALA A 939 29.03 9.41 9.84
CA ALA A 939 29.20 10.35 10.94
C ALA A 939 28.18 10.01 12.02
N THR A 940 28.46 10.28 13.29
CA THR A 940 27.52 10.00 14.39
C THR A 940 26.17 10.68 14.15
N GLU A 941 26.21 11.87 13.56
CA GLU A 941 25.10 12.73 13.16
C GLU A 941 24.22 12.14 12.05
N ALA A 942 24.64 11.07 11.39
CA ALA A 942 23.89 10.36 10.34
C ALA A 942 23.55 8.90 10.72
N ALA A 943 23.64 8.57 12.01
CA ALA A 943 23.19 7.34 12.65
C ALA A 943 23.72 5.95 12.19
N PRO A 944 24.98 5.69 11.78
CA PRO A 944 26.00 6.62 11.30
C PRO A 944 26.16 6.66 9.77
N VAL A 945 25.64 5.68 9.02
CA VAL A 945 26.10 5.44 7.65
C VAL A 945 25.46 6.42 6.66
N ILE A 946 26.28 7.04 5.81
CA ILE A 946 25.88 7.97 4.75
C ILE A 946 26.00 7.29 3.38
N ALA A 947 27.14 6.65 3.12
CA ALA A 947 27.43 5.93 1.88
C ALA A 947 28.18 4.63 2.19
N VAL A 948 27.99 3.60 1.35
CA VAL A 948 28.66 2.31 1.58
C VAL A 948 28.90 1.55 0.28
N ASN A 949 30.06 0.90 0.16
CA ASN A 949 30.30 -0.10 -0.87
C ASN A 949 29.54 -1.39 -0.53
N THR A 950 28.94 -2.01 -1.53
CA THR A 950 28.22 -3.27 -1.36
C THR A 950 28.79 -4.35 -2.26
N PRO A 951 28.48 -5.64 -2.02
CA PRO A 951 28.90 -6.71 -2.92
C PRO A 951 28.47 -6.47 -4.38
N MET A 952 27.28 -5.87 -4.56
CA MET A 952 26.69 -5.51 -5.85
C MET A 952 27.30 -4.25 -6.47
N HIS A 953 27.60 -3.23 -5.67
CA HIS A 953 28.11 -1.94 -6.11
C HIS A 953 29.38 -1.59 -5.34
N PHE A 954 30.52 -1.90 -5.96
CA PHE A 954 31.84 -1.71 -5.36
C PHE A 954 32.75 -0.91 -6.30
N LYS A 955 33.43 0.10 -5.76
CA LYS A 955 34.50 0.83 -6.45
C LYS A 955 35.63 1.12 -5.46
N ALA A 956 36.80 0.52 -5.71
CA ALA A 956 37.97 0.72 -4.87
C ALA A 956 38.37 2.20 -4.82
N GLY A 957 38.71 2.70 -3.64
CA GLY A 957 39.08 4.10 -3.42
C GLY A 957 37.89 5.06 -3.27
N SER A 958 36.66 4.57 -3.43
CA SER A 958 35.43 5.27 -3.06
C SER A 958 34.90 4.72 -1.74
N VAL A 959 34.06 5.50 -1.06
CA VAL A 959 33.30 5.05 0.11
C VAL A 959 31.92 4.48 -0.27
N GLY A 960 31.73 4.17 -1.55
CA GLY A 960 30.50 3.60 -2.09
C GLY A 960 29.45 4.65 -2.44
N ARG A 961 28.18 4.23 -2.48
CA ARG A 961 27.05 5.05 -2.94
C ARG A 961 26.21 5.52 -1.75
N LEU A 962 25.67 6.74 -1.82
CA LEU A 962 24.75 7.31 -0.80
C LEU A 962 23.58 6.37 -0.53
N LEU A 963 23.17 6.18 0.73
CA LEU A 963 22.06 5.31 1.12
C LEU A 963 20.69 5.76 0.55
N PRO A 964 19.69 4.86 0.45
CA PRO A 964 18.34 5.21 -0.04
C PRO A 964 17.70 6.32 0.79
N GLY A 965 16.97 7.25 0.15
CA GLY A 965 16.33 8.38 0.84
C GLY A 965 17.29 9.47 1.36
N MET A 966 18.56 9.44 0.96
CA MET A 966 19.53 10.51 1.22
C MET A 966 19.54 11.54 0.09
N GLU A 967 19.66 12.80 0.47
CA GLU A 967 19.98 13.92 -0.41
C GLU A 967 21.37 14.44 -0.09
N ALA A 968 22.11 14.84 -1.13
CA ALA A 968 23.42 15.45 -1.02
C ALA A 968 23.46 16.78 -1.76
N ARG A 969 24.06 17.78 -1.13
CA ARG A 969 24.39 19.07 -1.72
C ARG A 969 25.90 19.28 -1.59
N ILE A 970 26.55 19.70 -2.67
CA ILE A 970 27.99 19.93 -2.71
C ILE A 970 28.21 21.42 -2.97
N ASP A 971 28.73 22.12 -1.96
CA ASP A 971 29.00 23.55 -2.06
C ASP A 971 30.49 23.76 -2.45
N PRO A 972 30.81 24.62 -3.46
CA PRO A 972 32.19 24.89 -3.84
C PRO A 972 33.03 25.42 -2.67
N VAL A 973 34.30 25.02 -2.60
CA VAL A 973 35.25 25.51 -1.58
C VAL A 973 36.35 26.31 -2.27
N PRO A 974 36.58 27.58 -1.90
CA PRO A 974 37.64 28.40 -2.50
C PRO A 974 39.01 27.71 -2.40
N GLY A 975 39.75 27.64 -3.51
CA GLY A 975 41.07 27.02 -3.59
C GLY A 975 41.06 25.51 -3.91
N ILE A 976 39.90 24.85 -3.97
CA ILE A 976 39.79 23.44 -4.36
C ILE A 976 39.16 23.34 -5.75
N ALA A 977 39.96 22.93 -6.75
CA ALA A 977 39.51 22.84 -8.14
C ALA A 977 38.59 21.64 -8.43
N ALA A 978 38.73 20.54 -7.68
CA ALA A 978 37.95 19.32 -7.87
C ALA A 978 37.32 18.83 -6.56
N GLY A 979 35.98 18.91 -6.49
CA GLY A 979 35.18 18.53 -5.32
C GLY A 979 34.70 19.74 -4.51
N GLY A 980 33.78 19.49 -3.58
CA GLY A 980 33.22 20.54 -2.73
C GLY A 980 32.76 20.00 -1.39
N ARG A 981 32.32 20.90 -0.52
CA ARG A 981 31.90 20.59 0.85
C ARG A 981 30.56 19.88 0.83
N LEU A 982 30.50 18.72 1.49
CA LEU A 982 29.32 17.87 1.51
C LEU A 982 28.33 18.30 2.61
N PHE A 983 27.10 18.57 2.20
CA PHE A 983 25.94 18.67 3.07
C PHE A 983 25.01 17.51 2.77
N VAL A 984 24.49 16.88 3.82
CA VAL A 984 23.57 15.74 3.69
C VAL A 984 22.26 16.00 4.42
N ARG A 985 21.17 15.54 3.83
CA ARG A 985 19.84 15.55 4.43
C ARG A 985 19.20 14.17 4.20
N GLY A 986 18.46 13.69 5.19
CA GLY A 986 17.81 12.40 5.10
C GLY A 986 17.17 11.97 6.41
N PRO A 987 16.42 10.87 6.39
CA PRO A 987 15.67 10.39 7.55
C PRO A 987 16.57 9.86 8.67
N ASN A 988 17.86 9.62 8.44
CA ASN A 988 18.85 9.18 9.42
C ASN A 988 19.69 10.31 10.02
N ILE A 989 19.45 11.57 9.65
CA ILE A 989 20.12 12.73 10.26
C ILE A 989 19.61 12.96 11.68
N MET A 990 20.51 13.26 12.61
CA MET A 990 20.24 13.51 14.03
C MET A 990 19.15 14.56 14.27
N ALA A 991 18.57 14.53 15.48
CA ALA A 991 17.67 15.59 15.93
C ALA A 991 18.41 16.91 16.18
N GLY A 992 19.65 16.85 16.65
CA GLY A 992 20.46 18.02 16.96
C GLY A 992 21.59 17.73 17.95
N TYR A 993 22.34 18.77 18.27
CA TYR A 993 23.39 18.74 19.28
C TYR A 993 22.90 19.23 20.65
N LEU A 994 23.43 18.64 21.70
CA LEU A 994 23.44 19.16 23.07
C LEU A 994 24.86 19.63 23.39
N LYS A 995 25.00 20.81 23.99
CA LYS A 995 26.30 21.40 24.29
C LYS A 995 26.35 21.84 25.75
N ALA A 996 27.55 21.84 26.33
CA ALA A 996 27.75 22.20 27.74
C ALA A 996 27.52 23.70 28.02
N ASP A 997 27.63 24.56 26.99
CA ASP A 997 27.34 26.00 27.07
C ASP A 997 25.83 26.34 27.06
N ALA A 998 25.01 25.40 26.57
CA ALA A 998 23.55 25.47 26.61
C ALA A 998 22.99 24.08 27.02
N PRO A 999 23.15 23.68 28.30
CA PRO A 999 22.72 22.36 28.80
C PRO A 999 21.24 22.07 28.51
N GLY A 1000 20.94 20.85 28.06
CA GLY A 1000 19.57 20.41 27.78
C GLY A 1000 18.90 21.02 26.54
N LEU A 1001 19.47 22.09 25.95
CA LEU A 1001 18.90 22.76 24.79
C LEU A 1001 19.35 22.10 23.49
N LEU A 1002 18.41 21.49 22.77
CA LEU A 1002 18.66 20.84 21.49
C LEU A 1002 18.89 21.86 20.36
N GLN A 1003 20.01 21.76 19.66
CA GLN A 1003 20.38 22.59 18.51
C GLN A 1003 20.26 21.78 17.21
N PRO A 1004 19.13 21.87 16.47
CA PRO A 1004 18.91 21.10 15.25
C PRO A 1004 19.78 21.60 14.08
N PRO A 1005 20.05 20.76 13.07
CA PRO A 1005 20.69 21.20 11.83
C PRO A 1005 19.84 22.25 11.09
N GLU A 1006 20.50 23.25 10.52
CA GLU A 1006 19.84 24.32 9.77
C GLU A 1006 19.11 23.76 8.53
N ASN A 1007 17.80 24.00 8.42
CA ASN A 1007 16.95 23.49 7.34
C ASN A 1007 17.03 21.94 7.15
N GLY A 1008 17.43 21.22 8.19
CA GLY A 1008 17.64 19.76 8.15
C GLY A 1008 18.91 19.30 7.42
N TRP A 1009 19.76 20.23 6.98
CA TRP A 1009 21.04 19.90 6.33
C TRP A 1009 22.15 19.77 7.38
N HIS A 1010 22.78 18.59 7.42
CA HIS A 1010 23.99 18.38 8.20
C HIS A 1010 25.23 18.66 7.35
N ASP A 1011 26.04 19.62 7.80
CA ASP A 1011 27.37 19.90 7.27
C ASP A 1011 28.36 18.83 7.78
N SER A 1012 28.81 17.94 6.89
CA SER A 1012 29.75 16.90 7.29
C SER A 1012 31.17 17.43 7.53
N GLY A 1013 31.47 18.63 7.01
CA GLY A 1013 32.80 19.21 7.03
C GLY A 1013 33.82 18.52 6.13
N ASP A 1014 33.41 17.51 5.34
CA ASP A 1014 34.27 16.77 4.43
C ASP A 1014 34.13 17.28 2.98
N ILE A 1015 35.22 17.26 2.22
CA ILE A 1015 35.25 17.64 0.80
C ILE A 1015 35.16 16.35 -0.02
N VAL A 1016 34.19 16.29 -0.93
CA VAL A 1016 33.90 15.08 -1.70
C VAL A 1016 33.67 15.38 -3.18
N THR A 1017 33.77 14.33 -3.99
CA THR A 1017 33.21 14.26 -5.35
C THR A 1017 32.22 13.12 -5.43
N ILE A 1018 31.11 13.31 -6.17
CA ILE A 1018 30.14 12.26 -6.50
C ILE A 1018 30.16 12.07 -8.01
N ASP A 1019 30.48 10.86 -8.47
CA ASP A 1019 30.52 10.55 -9.90
C ASP A 1019 29.13 10.26 -10.50
N ALA A 1020 29.05 10.12 -11.83
CA ALA A 1020 27.79 9.85 -12.54
C ALA A 1020 27.12 8.51 -12.14
N ALA A 1021 27.89 7.56 -11.60
CA ALA A 1021 27.36 6.31 -11.06
C ALA A 1021 26.93 6.43 -9.58
N GLY A 1022 27.11 7.61 -8.97
CA GLY A 1022 26.73 7.92 -7.59
C GLY A 1022 27.75 7.45 -6.55
N PHE A 1023 28.97 7.09 -6.94
CA PHE A 1023 30.03 6.78 -5.98
C PHE A 1023 30.63 8.06 -5.40
N VAL A 1024 30.78 8.06 -4.08
CA VAL A 1024 31.34 9.17 -3.31
C VAL A 1024 32.83 8.89 -3.07
N THR A 1025 33.67 9.86 -3.38
CA THR A 1025 35.10 9.86 -3.03
C THR A 1025 35.36 11.01 -2.07
N ILE A 1026 36.07 10.73 -0.97
CA ILE A 1026 36.47 11.75 0.01
C ILE A 1026 37.84 12.28 -0.40
N ASN A 1027 37.91 13.58 -0.69
CA ASN A 1027 39.11 14.25 -1.19
C ASN A 1027 39.88 14.94 -0.06
N GLY A 1028 39.20 15.33 1.02
CA GLY A 1028 39.83 16.00 2.17
C GLY A 1028 38.81 16.47 3.21
N ARG A 1029 39.25 17.34 4.12
CA ARG A 1029 38.41 17.95 5.17
C ARG A 1029 38.50 19.46 5.14
N ALA A 1030 37.36 20.14 5.24
CA ALA A 1030 37.30 21.59 5.38
C ALA A 1030 37.57 22.06 6.83
N LYS A 1031 37.30 21.21 7.83
CA LYS A 1031 37.62 21.45 9.26
C LYS A 1031 38.84 20.60 9.66
N ARG A 1032 39.86 21.20 10.29
CA ARG A 1032 41.16 20.57 10.58
C ARG A 1032 41.10 19.61 11.79
N PHE A 1033 41.10 18.30 11.55
CA PHE A 1033 41.16 17.26 12.57
C PHE A 1033 42.18 16.18 12.20
N ALA A 1034 42.78 15.54 13.20
CA ALA A 1034 43.56 14.31 13.03
C ALA A 1034 42.75 13.07 13.43
N LYS A 1035 43.02 11.94 12.77
CA LYS A 1035 42.52 10.62 13.14
C LYS A 1035 43.68 9.79 13.69
N ILE A 1036 43.73 9.64 15.00
CA ILE A 1036 44.85 8.99 15.69
C ILE A 1036 44.32 7.76 16.42
N GLY A 1037 44.62 6.58 15.91
CA GLY A 1037 44.21 5.30 16.51
C GLY A 1037 42.70 5.09 16.57
N GLY A 1038 41.94 5.57 15.57
CA GLY A 1038 40.48 5.50 15.55
C GLY A 1038 39.77 6.69 16.23
N GLU A 1039 40.49 7.54 16.96
CA GLU A 1039 39.94 8.68 17.68
C GLU A 1039 40.07 9.99 16.88
N MET A 1040 39.05 10.84 16.98
CA MET A 1040 38.98 12.14 16.31
C MET A 1040 39.55 13.25 17.20
N ILE A 1041 40.71 13.81 16.84
CA ILE A 1041 41.38 14.88 17.59
C ILE A 1041 41.27 16.21 16.82
N SER A 1042 40.78 17.27 17.46
CA SER A 1042 40.69 18.62 16.87
C SER A 1042 42.05 19.30 16.85
N LEU A 1043 42.58 19.66 15.66
CA LEU A 1043 43.86 20.38 15.57
C LEU A 1043 43.77 21.78 16.22
N PRO A 1044 42.70 22.56 16.01
CA PRO A 1044 42.51 23.83 16.72
C PRO A 1044 42.44 23.68 18.24
N ALA A 1045 41.91 22.58 18.77
CA ALA A 1045 41.90 22.36 20.22
C ALA A 1045 43.33 22.21 20.76
N VAL A 1046 44.19 21.50 20.02
CA VAL A 1046 45.60 21.33 20.37
C VAL A 1046 46.38 22.64 20.24
N GLU A 1047 46.10 23.44 19.21
CA GLU A 1047 46.61 24.81 19.10
C GLU A 1047 46.16 25.67 20.30
N GLY A 1048 44.91 25.52 20.73
CA GLY A 1048 44.37 26.17 21.92
C GLY A 1048 45.04 25.73 23.23
N TYR A 1049 45.45 24.46 23.35
CA TYR A 1049 46.23 23.98 24.49
C TYR A 1049 47.62 24.62 24.51
N ALA A 1050 48.30 24.66 23.36
CA ALA A 1050 49.59 25.33 23.22
C ALA A 1050 49.49 26.83 23.51
N ALA A 1051 48.43 27.50 23.04
CA ALA A 1051 48.19 28.92 23.28
C ALA A 1051 47.92 29.24 24.76
N LYS A 1052 47.29 28.33 25.51
CA LYS A 1052 47.10 28.48 26.97
C LYS A 1052 48.39 28.31 27.76
N LEU A 1053 49.26 27.40 27.32
CA LEU A 1053 50.55 27.16 27.97
C LEU A 1053 51.58 28.24 27.61
N TRP A 1054 51.61 28.68 26.35
CA TRP A 1054 52.55 29.67 25.81
C TRP A 1054 51.79 30.86 25.20
N PRO A 1055 51.25 31.76 26.04
CA PRO A 1055 50.52 32.93 25.58
C PRO A 1055 51.45 33.90 24.83
N GLY A 1056 50.92 34.54 23.78
CA GLY A 1056 51.66 35.51 22.96
C GLY A 1056 52.56 34.92 21.87
N ALA A 1057 52.69 33.59 21.80
CA ALA A 1057 53.32 32.89 20.67
C ALA A 1057 52.25 32.35 19.70
N GLU A 1058 52.62 32.20 18.44
CA GLU A 1058 51.77 31.60 17.42
C GLU A 1058 51.97 30.09 17.39
N HIS A 1059 50.88 29.36 17.20
CA HIS A 1059 50.86 27.90 17.24
C HIS A 1059 50.03 27.35 16.08
N ALA A 1060 50.58 26.38 15.35
CA ALA A 1060 49.89 25.69 14.28
C ALA A 1060 50.15 24.19 14.38
N VAL A 1061 49.09 23.39 14.27
CA VAL A 1061 49.20 21.93 14.29
C VAL A 1061 48.82 21.39 12.93
N VAL A 1062 49.69 20.51 12.42
CA VAL A 1062 49.44 19.70 11.22
C VAL A 1062 49.56 18.22 11.56
N THR A 1063 49.15 17.38 10.62
CA THR A 1063 49.30 15.93 10.74
C THR A 1063 50.41 15.43 9.84
N ARG A 1064 51.07 14.36 10.26
CA ARG A 1064 51.89 13.51 9.38
C ARG A 1064 51.41 12.06 9.44
N PRO A 1065 51.60 11.28 8.37
CA PRO A 1065 51.33 9.85 8.41
C PRO A 1065 52.16 9.13 9.49
N ASP A 1066 51.53 8.25 10.26
CA ASP A 1066 52.18 7.38 11.26
C ASP A 1066 51.82 5.90 10.98
N PRO A 1067 52.81 5.00 10.78
CA PRO A 1067 52.54 3.61 10.43
C PRO A 1067 51.79 2.79 11.50
N ARG A 1068 51.77 3.26 12.75
CA ARG A 1068 51.14 2.54 13.88
C ARG A 1068 49.80 3.15 14.28
N LYS A 1069 49.66 4.47 14.19
CA LYS A 1069 48.49 5.22 14.68
C LYS A 1069 47.63 5.82 13.56
N GLY A 1070 48.01 5.64 12.30
CA GLY A 1070 47.38 6.29 11.15
C GLY A 1070 47.98 7.68 10.93
N GLU A 1071 47.78 8.58 11.89
CA GLU A 1071 48.33 9.94 11.88
C GLU A 1071 49.05 10.27 13.21
N GLN A 1072 49.95 11.25 13.16
CA GLN A 1072 50.59 11.85 14.32
C GLN A 1072 50.55 13.38 14.19
N LEU A 1073 50.41 14.07 15.31
CA LEU A 1073 50.43 15.54 15.37
C LEU A 1073 51.86 16.08 15.36
N VAL A 1074 52.08 17.12 14.55
CA VAL A 1074 53.28 17.97 14.56
C VAL A 1074 52.83 19.38 14.94
N LEU A 1075 53.38 19.90 16.03
CA LEU A 1075 53.12 21.28 16.48
C LEU A 1075 54.25 22.20 16.01
N PHE A 1076 53.91 23.21 15.21
CA PHE A 1076 54.76 24.35 14.91
C PHE A 1076 54.47 25.48 15.89
N THR A 1077 55.51 26.09 16.44
CA THR A 1077 55.38 27.21 17.38
C THR A 1077 56.46 28.26 17.19
N THR A 1078 56.13 29.53 17.40
CA THR A 1078 57.11 30.62 17.47
C THR A 1078 57.74 30.81 18.85
N ARG A 1079 57.33 29.98 19.83
CA ARG A 1079 57.89 30.00 21.18
C ARG A 1079 59.25 29.30 21.22
N THR A 1080 60.30 30.05 21.53
CA THR A 1080 61.71 29.61 21.45
C THR A 1080 62.18 28.65 22.54
N ASP A 1081 61.49 28.58 23.68
CA ASP A 1081 61.77 27.66 24.80
C ASP A 1081 60.73 26.53 24.93
N ALA A 1082 59.88 26.34 23.92
CA ALA A 1082 58.82 25.34 23.96
C ALA A 1082 59.37 23.90 23.95
N THR A 1083 58.88 23.07 24.88
CA THR A 1083 59.25 21.65 24.98
C THR A 1083 58.02 20.74 25.00
N VAL A 1084 58.17 19.55 24.44
CA VAL A 1084 57.12 18.50 24.47
C VAL A 1084 56.77 18.13 25.93
N ALA A 1085 57.76 18.08 26.83
CA ALA A 1085 57.57 17.74 28.23
C ALA A 1085 56.65 18.74 28.95
N ALA A 1086 56.87 20.05 28.76
CA ALA A 1086 56.02 21.08 29.36
C ALA A 1086 54.57 20.99 28.87
N LEU A 1087 54.37 20.71 27.57
CA LEU A 1087 53.03 20.52 27.01
C LEU A 1087 52.33 19.26 27.57
N GLN A 1088 53.08 18.17 27.79
CA GLN A 1088 52.57 16.94 28.38
C GLN A 1088 52.22 17.08 29.87
N GLU A 1089 53.01 17.84 30.63
CA GLU A 1089 52.72 18.13 32.05
C GLU A 1089 51.48 19.01 32.19
N TRP A 1090 51.41 20.08 31.40
CA TRP A 1090 50.23 20.94 31.37
C TRP A 1090 48.97 20.16 30.97
N ALA A 1091 49.07 19.31 29.95
CA ALA A 1091 47.98 18.46 29.50
C ALA A 1091 47.49 17.49 30.59
N ARG A 1092 48.42 16.85 31.32
CA ARG A 1092 48.09 15.96 32.45
C ARG A 1092 47.38 16.73 33.57
N ALA A 1093 47.90 17.90 33.94
CA ALA A 1093 47.28 18.75 34.96
C ALA A 1093 45.88 19.23 34.57
N ASN A 1094 45.61 19.37 33.27
CA ASN A 1094 44.33 19.84 32.73
C ASN A 1094 43.43 18.71 32.19
N GLY A 1095 43.77 17.45 32.45
CA GLY A 1095 42.93 16.30 32.11
C GLY A 1095 42.74 16.05 30.61
N VAL A 1096 43.68 16.50 29.76
CA VAL A 1096 43.64 16.28 28.32
C VAL A 1096 44.11 14.86 27.98
N ALA A 1097 43.40 14.19 27.07
CA ALA A 1097 43.76 12.84 26.64
C ALA A 1097 45.17 12.77 26.03
N GLU A 1098 45.97 11.77 26.40
CA GLU A 1098 47.36 11.64 25.96
C GLU A 1098 47.50 11.55 24.43
N LEU A 1099 46.50 10.95 23.76
CA LEU A 1099 46.41 10.86 22.30
C LEU A 1099 46.32 12.23 21.60
N ALA A 1100 45.84 13.26 22.29
CA ALA A 1100 45.70 14.61 21.76
C ALA A 1100 47.00 15.44 21.85
N ILE A 1101 48.06 14.91 22.48
CA ILE A 1101 49.29 15.67 22.75
C ILE A 1101 50.34 15.41 21.65
N PRO A 1102 50.79 16.46 20.92
CA PRO A 1102 51.86 16.34 19.95
C PRO A 1102 53.14 15.77 20.59
N ARG A 1103 53.76 14.83 19.88
CA ARG A 1103 55.07 14.28 20.25
C ARG A 1103 56.21 14.79 19.37
N ASP A 1104 55.87 15.54 18.32
CA ASP A 1104 56.80 16.29 17.48
C ASP A 1104 56.44 17.77 17.61
N LEU A 1105 57.40 18.56 18.07
CA LEU A 1105 57.30 20.01 18.26
C LEU A 1105 58.45 20.65 17.50
N ARG A 1106 58.13 21.60 16.64
CA ARG A 1106 59.09 22.33 15.81
C ARG A 1106 58.98 23.82 16.06
N ILE A 1107 60.12 24.41 16.40
CA ILE A 1107 60.22 25.84 16.65
C ILE A 1107 60.54 26.50 15.31
N VAL A 1108 59.79 27.54 14.94
CA VAL A 1108 60.00 28.32 13.71
C VAL A 1108 59.98 29.81 14.03
N GLU A 1109 60.68 30.62 13.24
CA GLU A 1109 60.74 32.06 13.46
C GLU A 1109 59.40 32.75 13.20
N ALA A 1110 58.69 32.33 12.15
CA ALA A 1110 57.33 32.75 11.81
C ALA A 1110 56.57 31.60 11.16
N LEU A 1111 55.25 31.55 11.36
CA LEU A 1111 54.40 30.60 10.65
C LEU A 1111 54.15 31.10 9.22
N PRO A 1112 54.19 30.23 8.19
CA PRO A 1112 53.93 30.65 6.82
C PRO A 1112 52.46 31.07 6.68
N VAL A 1113 52.23 32.12 5.90
CA VAL A 1113 50.90 32.68 5.63
C VAL A 1113 50.65 32.76 4.13
N LEU A 1114 49.42 32.48 3.73
CA LEU A 1114 48.91 32.68 2.37
C LEU A 1114 48.88 34.18 2.05
N GLY A 1115 48.85 34.55 0.77
CA GLY A 1115 48.69 35.95 0.32
C GLY A 1115 47.42 36.68 0.81
N THR A 1116 46.54 35.98 1.54
CA THR A 1116 45.34 36.51 2.21
C THR A 1116 45.56 36.83 3.70
N GLY A 1117 46.76 36.60 4.25
CA GLY A 1117 47.10 36.80 5.66
C GLY A 1117 46.68 35.66 6.59
N LYS A 1118 46.18 34.53 6.06
CA LYS A 1118 45.84 33.32 6.84
C LYS A 1118 47.02 32.35 6.88
N LEU A 1119 47.16 31.59 7.96
CA LEU A 1119 48.17 30.53 8.09
C LEU A 1119 48.11 29.52 6.94
N ASP A 1120 49.27 29.23 6.35
CA ASP A 1120 49.47 28.27 5.26
C ASP A 1120 49.75 26.87 5.83
N TYR A 1121 48.67 26.15 6.11
CA TYR A 1121 48.74 24.76 6.58
C TYR A 1121 49.23 23.78 5.52
N VAL A 1122 49.23 24.15 4.23
CA VAL A 1122 49.72 23.27 3.15
C VAL A 1122 51.24 23.19 3.24
N THR A 1123 51.91 24.34 3.25
CA THR A 1123 53.37 24.42 3.42
C THR A 1123 53.82 23.81 4.74
N MET A 1124 53.13 24.09 5.86
CA MET A 1124 53.45 23.46 7.15
C MET A 1124 53.25 21.93 7.13
N GLY A 1125 52.28 21.43 6.36
CA GLY A 1125 52.08 20.00 6.15
C GLY A 1125 53.25 19.35 5.42
N GLU A 1126 53.80 20.01 4.41
CA GLU A 1126 55.00 19.56 3.68
C GLU A 1126 56.24 19.54 4.60
N TRP A 1127 56.44 20.63 5.37
CA TRP A 1127 57.49 20.69 6.39
C TRP A 1127 57.34 19.55 7.40
N GLY A 1128 56.13 19.32 7.91
CA GLY A 1128 55.81 18.27 8.88
C GLY A 1128 56.12 16.86 8.35
N ALA A 1129 55.93 16.63 7.05
CA ALA A 1129 56.24 15.37 6.36
C ALA A 1129 57.74 15.18 6.03
N GLY A 1130 58.59 16.18 6.28
CA GLY A 1130 60.03 16.11 5.99
C GLY A 1130 60.38 16.29 4.51
N ARG A 1131 59.50 16.94 3.73
CA ARG A 1131 59.81 17.39 2.37
C ARG A 1131 60.15 18.89 2.42
N PRO A 1132 61.26 19.33 1.82
CA PRO A 1132 61.67 20.73 1.85
C PRO A 1132 60.67 21.64 1.13
#